data_AF-A0A8J7QZJ2-F1
#
_entry.id   AF-A0A8J7QZJ2-F1
#
_cell.length_a   1.000
_cell.length_b   1.000
_cell.length_c   1.000
_cell.angle_alpha   90.00
_cell.angle_beta   90.00
_cell.angle_gamma   90.00
#
_symmetry.space_group_name_H-M   'P 1'
#
loop_
_entity.id
_entity.type
_entity.pdbx_description
1 polymer ?
#
loop_
_entity_poly.entity_id
_entity_poly.type
_entity_poly.pdbx_seq_one_letter_code
_entity_poly.pdbx_strand_id
1 'polypeptide(L)'
;MTAANFRLSGQGRLGSARPVGFSFDGKAYKGVEGDTLASALLANGVHLVGRSFKYHRPRGFLSAGPEEPNALVGIHRDAARRAPNVRATVQELYDGLTAVSQNRWPSLERDVGAVNDLASPFFSAGFYYKTFMWPKDAWARLYEPRIREAAGLGVAPHLPDPDTYAQRFAHCDVLVVGGGAAGLAAALAAAESGQRVILCDEQPELGGALHFENGAVIDGQDGWAWSQSAAAALRARDNVRVLTRTTAFGYYAQNMVGLVERITDHLADPEPTAPRERLWQVRAKKVILATGAIERHMVFADNDRPGIMLASAARTYLNHFGVAVGREIGVFTANDSAYPAAIDLKKAGINIAAIVDLRDNPSGPLVEEARSLGIEINHGRTVVRTGGRLRVTSMTIQPKTGGTERTIPIDALLMSSGWTPSVHLFSQSRGRVAYDEASRRFLPGTYAQDCASVGACNGAEGLAATLAEGYAAGEKALKELGFTAKASRAKVEKAETWGGGMLGAVPGAGPEKIVKAFVDFQNDVTAKDIRLAVREGMRSIEHVKRFTTNGMATDQGKTSNMHGLAIAAEVLDKPIPEIGLTTFRAPYTPVTFGAIVNHAKGELFDPTRRTPFHGWEEAQGAVFEDVGQWKRAWYYPRKGEDMHAAVNRECKTVRTSAGMFDASTLGKIEVVGPDAAKFMELLYTNPWAKLEAGRCRYGIMLREDGFIYDDGVVGRLSDDRFHVTTTTGGAPRVMHHMEDYLQTEFPHLDVWLTSITEQWAVIAVQGPKSREIIEPLVEGIDISDAAMPHMSVREGTICGVPTRLFRMSFTGERGFEINVPADHGRAVWEAVWEEARKHGACPYGTEAMHVLRAEKGYIIVGQDTDGTVTPGDAGLDWAVGKKKTDFVGIRGLKRPDLVAPGRRQLVGLKTVDPKVVLEEGAQIVADPKQPIPMKMIGFVTSSYWSENCGRSIALGLVEGGFERMGETLYVPMADTTIAVEVCGQVFFDEKGERLHG
;
A
#
# COMPACT_ATOMS: atom_id res chain seq x y z
N MET A 1 31.80 36.98 -8.33
CA MET A 1 30.64 37.89 -8.30
C MET A 1 30.01 37.78 -6.93
N THR A 2 30.02 38.85 -6.14
CA THR A 2 29.27 38.92 -4.87
C THR A 2 27.82 38.58 -5.18
N ALA A 3 27.31 37.47 -4.63
CA ALA A 3 25.94 37.02 -4.88
C ALA A 3 24.99 38.15 -4.48
N ALA A 4 24.20 38.64 -5.43
CA ALA A 4 23.16 39.62 -5.13
C ALA A 4 22.19 38.97 -4.13
N ASN A 5 22.03 39.57 -2.94
CA ASN A 5 21.07 39.10 -1.95
C ASN A 5 19.65 39.43 -2.47
N PHE A 6 18.78 38.43 -2.56
CA PHE A 6 17.39 38.59 -3.03
C PHE A 6 16.39 38.69 -1.87
N ARG A 7 16.82 38.48 -0.62
CA ARG A 7 16.00 38.79 0.56
C ARG A 7 15.95 40.30 0.77
N LEU A 8 14.75 40.85 0.82
CA LEU A 8 14.52 42.29 0.96
C LEU A 8 14.37 42.65 2.44
N SER A 9 15.08 43.69 2.88
CA SER A 9 15.00 44.17 4.26
C SER A 9 13.61 44.76 4.52
N GLY A 10 13.00 44.40 5.65
CA GLY A 10 11.69 44.91 6.07
C GLY A 10 10.49 44.35 5.28
N GLN A 11 10.69 43.34 4.43
CA GLN A 11 9.65 42.68 3.66
C GLN A 11 9.40 41.26 4.15
N GLY A 12 8.22 40.72 3.85
CA GLY A 12 7.82 39.39 4.29
C GLY A 12 7.51 39.31 5.79
N ARG A 13 7.24 38.09 6.25
CA ARG A 13 6.77 37.79 7.62
C ARG A 13 7.85 37.17 8.50
N LEU A 14 8.98 36.77 7.91
CA LEU A 14 10.10 36.11 8.59
C LEU A 14 11.22 37.09 9.02
N GLY A 15 10.92 38.38 9.13
CA GLY A 15 11.93 39.42 9.40
C GLY A 15 12.67 39.27 10.75
N SER A 16 12.04 38.64 11.74
CA SER A 16 12.61 38.36 13.08
C SER A 16 13.05 36.91 13.26
N ALA A 17 12.98 36.09 12.21
CA ALA A 17 13.29 34.67 12.30
C ALA A 17 14.79 34.41 12.50
N ARG A 18 15.10 33.32 13.21
CA ARG A 18 16.47 32.90 13.50
C ARG A 18 17.18 32.46 12.22
N PRO A 19 18.45 32.83 11.99
CA PRO A 19 19.22 32.33 10.85
C PRO A 19 19.46 30.81 10.94
N VAL A 20 19.44 30.13 9.80
CA VAL A 20 19.77 28.70 9.67
C VAL A 20 20.77 28.48 8.54
N GLY A 21 21.69 27.53 8.71
CA GLY A 21 22.64 27.10 7.69
C GLY A 21 22.16 25.86 6.94
N PHE A 22 22.40 25.79 5.63
CA PHE A 22 22.10 24.60 4.83
C PHE A 22 23.08 24.45 3.67
N SER A 23 23.07 23.29 3.01
CA SER A 23 23.85 23.06 1.80
C SER A 23 22.99 22.61 0.63
N PHE A 24 23.34 23.07 -0.56
CA PHE A 24 22.78 22.62 -1.82
C PHE A 24 23.92 22.31 -2.79
N ASP A 25 23.97 21.08 -3.28
CA ASP A 25 25.04 20.60 -4.16
C ASP A 25 26.46 20.79 -3.60
N GLY A 26 26.61 20.60 -2.29
CA GLY A 26 27.88 20.74 -1.57
C GLY A 26 28.31 22.19 -1.29
N LYS A 27 27.52 23.19 -1.73
CA LYS A 27 27.77 24.60 -1.40
C LYS A 27 26.90 25.04 -0.24
N ALA A 28 27.50 25.74 0.72
CA ALA A 28 26.81 26.29 1.89
C ALA A 28 26.04 27.58 1.55
N TYR A 29 24.87 27.72 2.16
CA TYR A 29 23.95 28.85 2.04
C TYR A 29 23.36 29.21 3.42
N LYS A 30 22.73 30.39 3.51
CA LYS A 30 22.03 30.85 4.71
C LYS A 30 20.56 31.09 4.42
N GLY A 31 19.68 30.64 5.29
CA GLY A 31 18.25 30.98 5.29
C GLY A 31 17.81 31.46 6.66
N VAL A 32 16.50 31.50 6.87
CA VAL A 32 15.90 31.73 8.19
C VAL A 32 14.89 30.64 8.51
N GLU A 33 14.63 30.43 9.80
CA GLU A 33 13.58 29.54 10.26
C GLU A 33 12.21 29.96 9.68
N GLY A 34 11.44 28.98 9.21
CA GLY A 34 10.19 29.21 8.46
C GLY A 34 10.39 29.26 6.94
N ASP A 35 11.61 29.42 6.42
CA ASP A 35 11.86 29.26 4.98
C ASP A 35 11.52 27.84 4.51
N THR A 36 11.07 27.74 3.26
CA THR A 36 11.24 26.51 2.46
C THR A 36 12.60 26.50 1.79
N LEU A 37 13.12 25.32 1.41
CA LEU A 37 14.35 25.22 0.63
C LEU A 37 14.31 26.09 -0.63
N ALA A 38 13.16 26.17 -1.31
CA ALA A 38 12.98 27.04 -2.47
C ALA A 38 13.15 28.53 -2.14
N SER A 39 12.47 29.02 -1.11
CA SER A 39 12.56 30.43 -0.69
C SER A 39 13.98 30.81 -0.27
N ALA A 40 14.69 29.93 0.44
CA ALA A 40 16.06 30.17 0.86
C ALA A 40 17.05 30.12 -0.31
N LEU A 41 16.88 29.22 -1.27
CA LEU A 41 17.70 29.19 -2.49
C LEU A 41 17.52 30.47 -3.31
N LEU A 42 16.27 30.91 -3.50
CA LEU A 42 15.97 32.18 -4.18
C LEU A 42 16.58 33.37 -3.44
N ALA A 43 16.49 33.43 -2.11
CA ALA A 43 17.09 34.49 -1.30
C ALA A 43 18.61 34.62 -1.53
N ASN A 44 19.28 33.50 -1.85
CA ASN A 44 20.70 33.45 -2.18
C ASN A 44 21.01 33.57 -3.69
N GLY A 45 20.02 33.92 -4.51
CA GLY A 45 20.17 34.12 -5.95
C GLY A 45 20.32 32.84 -6.76
N VAL A 46 19.90 31.70 -6.22
CA VAL A 46 19.88 30.41 -6.95
C VAL A 46 18.54 30.27 -7.66
N HIS A 47 18.56 30.31 -8.98
CA HIS A 47 17.37 30.15 -9.83
C HIS A 47 17.37 28.85 -10.64
N LEU A 48 18.56 28.27 -10.87
CA LEU A 48 18.73 27.00 -11.55
C LEU A 48 18.79 25.89 -10.50
N VAL A 49 17.81 24.98 -10.52
CA VAL A 49 17.66 23.94 -9.49
C VAL A 49 17.55 22.53 -10.03
N GLY A 50 17.22 22.39 -11.32
CA GLY A 50 17.02 21.09 -11.93
C GLY A 50 17.30 21.10 -13.43
N ARG A 51 17.21 19.90 -13.99
CA ARG A 51 17.31 19.63 -15.42
C ARG A 51 16.09 18.83 -15.84
N SER A 52 15.55 19.17 -17.00
CA SER A 52 14.35 18.51 -17.51
C SER A 52 14.61 17.04 -17.81
N PHE A 53 13.59 16.20 -17.67
CA PHE A 53 13.71 14.75 -17.75
C PHE A 53 14.33 14.23 -19.05
N LYS A 54 13.84 14.73 -20.19
CA LYS A 54 14.15 14.19 -21.52
C LYS A 54 15.18 15.03 -22.26
N TYR A 55 15.00 16.35 -22.25
CA TYR A 55 15.85 17.28 -23.00
C TYR A 55 17.02 17.82 -22.18
N HIS A 56 17.09 17.54 -20.87
CA HIS A 56 18.08 18.12 -19.95
C HIS A 56 18.14 19.66 -20.03
N ARG A 57 16.99 20.30 -20.28
CA ARG A 57 16.91 21.76 -20.32
C ARG A 57 17.05 22.34 -18.90
N PRO A 58 17.72 23.50 -18.72
CA PRO A 58 17.81 24.14 -17.42
C PRO A 58 16.43 24.46 -16.86
N ARG A 59 16.14 24.10 -15.60
CA ARG A 59 14.86 24.36 -14.93
C ARG A 59 15.03 25.13 -13.62
N GLY A 60 14.09 26.05 -13.40
CA GLY A 60 13.94 26.82 -12.16
C GLY A 60 12.62 26.51 -11.47
N PHE A 61 12.38 27.17 -10.34
CA PHE A 61 11.10 27.10 -9.62
C PHE A 61 9.95 27.60 -10.50
N LEU A 62 8.87 26.82 -10.59
CA LEU A 62 7.64 27.24 -11.27
C LEU A 62 6.62 27.82 -10.28
N SER A 63 6.56 27.27 -9.08
CA SER A 63 5.50 27.48 -8.09
C SER A 63 6.08 27.74 -6.69
N ALA A 64 5.20 27.74 -5.67
CA ALA A 64 5.58 27.85 -4.25
C ALA A 64 4.87 26.80 -3.37
N GLY A 65 4.34 25.73 -3.97
CA GLY A 65 3.53 24.72 -3.29
C GLY A 65 3.76 23.30 -3.78
N PRO A 66 2.86 22.34 -3.45
CA PRO A 66 2.97 20.93 -3.86
C PRO A 66 2.76 20.71 -5.37
N GLU A 67 2.29 21.70 -6.11
CA GLU A 67 2.15 21.70 -7.57
C GLU A 67 3.47 21.88 -8.34
N GLU A 68 4.59 22.05 -7.63
CA GLU A 68 5.93 22.23 -8.22
C GLU A 68 6.37 21.03 -9.07
N PRO A 69 6.63 21.23 -10.38
CA PRO A 69 7.07 20.15 -11.28
C PRO A 69 8.59 20.12 -11.51
N ASN A 70 9.32 21.20 -11.24
CA ASN A 70 10.72 21.34 -11.65
C ASN A 70 11.70 21.11 -10.51
N ALA A 71 11.48 21.77 -9.37
CA ALA A 71 12.44 21.84 -8.27
C ALA A 71 12.44 20.58 -7.38
N LEU A 72 12.78 19.43 -7.98
CA LEU A 72 12.88 18.13 -7.31
C LEU A 72 14.31 17.85 -6.88
N VAL A 73 14.51 17.60 -5.58
CA VAL A 73 15.82 17.41 -4.95
C VAL A 73 15.86 16.14 -4.10
N GLY A 74 17.06 15.62 -3.87
CA GLY A 74 17.32 14.64 -2.83
C GLY A 74 17.63 15.33 -1.51
N ILE A 75 16.95 14.94 -0.43
CA ILE A 75 17.26 15.38 0.95
C ILE A 75 18.04 14.27 1.63
N HIS A 76 19.27 14.57 2.06
CA HIS A 76 20.20 13.59 2.62
C HIS A 76 20.53 13.98 4.06
N ARG A 77 20.17 13.11 5.01
CA ARG A 77 20.64 13.22 6.40
C ARG A 77 21.85 12.32 6.65
N ASP A 78 21.80 11.09 6.11
CA ASP A 78 22.89 10.12 6.21
C ASP A 78 22.87 9.12 5.03
N ALA A 79 23.56 7.97 5.15
CA ALA A 79 23.62 6.95 4.10
C ALA A 79 22.29 6.22 3.90
N ALA A 80 21.48 6.06 4.95
CA ALA A 80 20.18 5.37 4.92
C ALA A 80 19.02 6.35 4.76
N ARG A 81 19.08 7.51 5.43
CA ARG A 81 18.07 8.58 5.35
C ARG A 81 18.32 9.48 4.14
N ARG A 82 17.89 9.00 2.97
CA ARG A 82 17.88 9.75 1.71
C ARG A 82 16.49 9.73 1.10
N ALA A 83 15.89 10.90 0.93
CA ALA A 83 14.58 11.05 0.30
C ALA A 83 14.75 11.70 -1.08
N PRO A 84 14.64 10.95 -2.19
CA PRO A 84 14.67 11.52 -3.53
C PRO A 84 13.35 12.19 -3.90
N ASN A 85 13.39 13.04 -4.94
CA ASN A 85 12.22 13.69 -5.54
C ASN A 85 11.38 14.54 -4.56
N VAL A 86 12.00 15.06 -3.50
CA VAL A 86 11.35 16.01 -2.61
C VAL A 86 11.23 17.35 -3.33
N ARG A 87 10.05 17.97 -3.28
CA ARG A 87 9.85 19.30 -3.85
C ARG A 87 10.48 20.34 -2.92
N ALA A 88 11.42 21.13 -3.44
CA ALA A 88 12.07 22.18 -2.67
C ALA A 88 11.07 23.22 -2.12
N THR A 89 9.91 23.37 -2.75
CA THR A 89 8.83 24.28 -2.34
C THR A 89 8.06 23.85 -1.10
N VAL A 90 8.12 22.57 -0.71
CA VAL A 90 7.40 22.04 0.47
C VAL A 90 8.32 21.50 1.56
N GLN A 91 9.62 21.45 1.28
CA GLN A 91 10.64 21.10 2.27
C GLN A 91 10.94 22.33 3.13
N GLU A 92 10.48 22.31 4.37
CA GLU A 92 10.85 23.30 5.38
C GLU A 92 12.37 23.22 5.64
N LEU A 93 12.98 24.39 5.78
CA LEU A 93 14.40 24.50 6.08
C LEU A 93 14.65 24.23 7.57
N TYR A 94 15.67 23.44 7.85
CA TYR A 94 16.21 23.25 9.19
C TYR A 94 17.72 23.41 9.16
N ASP A 95 18.31 23.71 10.31
CA ASP A 95 19.75 23.92 10.43
C ASP A 95 20.52 22.63 10.09
N GLY A 96 21.50 22.73 9.19
CA GLY A 96 22.27 21.58 8.69
C GLY A 96 21.62 20.80 7.54
N LEU A 97 20.46 21.22 7.02
CA LEU A 97 19.80 20.55 5.88
C LEU A 97 20.77 20.41 4.69
N THR A 98 20.86 19.20 4.13
CA THR A 98 21.66 18.91 2.93
C THR A 98 20.75 18.47 1.79
N ALA A 99 20.74 19.25 0.72
CA ALA A 99 19.98 19.00 -0.49
C ALA A 99 20.89 18.79 -1.70
N VAL A 100 20.49 17.91 -2.61
CA VAL A 100 21.23 17.60 -3.83
C VAL A 100 20.28 17.66 -5.02
N SER A 101 20.66 18.38 -6.07
CA SER A 101 19.90 18.40 -7.32
C SER A 101 20.06 17.11 -8.11
N GLN A 102 19.03 16.82 -8.88
CA GLN A 102 18.81 15.53 -9.51
C GLN A 102 18.96 15.60 -11.04
N ASN A 103 19.15 14.43 -11.66
CA ASN A 103 19.25 14.26 -13.12
C ASN A 103 20.24 15.22 -13.82
N ARG A 104 21.50 15.27 -13.36
CA ARG A 104 22.53 16.20 -13.88
C ARG A 104 23.91 15.54 -13.94
N TRP A 105 24.71 15.83 -14.96
CA TRP A 105 26.13 15.44 -14.95
C TRP A 105 27.05 16.35 -15.78
N PRO A 106 28.21 16.81 -15.24
CA PRO A 106 28.64 16.70 -13.85
C PRO A 106 27.93 17.69 -12.90
N SER A 107 27.24 18.72 -13.40
CA SER A 107 26.62 19.76 -12.58
C SER A 107 25.39 20.38 -13.26
N LEU A 108 24.60 21.17 -12.52
CA LEU A 108 23.45 21.85 -13.11
C LEU A 108 23.86 22.86 -14.18
N GLU A 109 25.00 23.52 -14.10
CA GLU A 109 25.40 24.54 -15.09
C GLU A 109 26.04 23.91 -16.34
N ARG A 110 26.86 22.89 -16.13
CA ARG A 110 27.59 22.12 -17.13
C ARG A 110 27.00 20.71 -17.16
N ASP A 111 25.85 20.56 -17.81
CA ASP A 111 25.20 19.26 -18.00
C ASP A 111 25.47 18.75 -19.41
N VAL A 112 26.14 17.60 -19.54
CA VAL A 112 26.44 16.96 -20.83
C VAL A 112 25.18 16.42 -21.49
N GLY A 113 24.16 16.03 -20.71
CA GLY A 113 22.87 15.60 -21.23
C GLY A 113 22.16 16.67 -22.05
N ALA A 114 22.53 17.95 -21.90
CA ALA A 114 21.96 19.06 -22.67
C ALA A 114 22.14 18.93 -24.20
N VAL A 115 23.05 18.06 -24.67
CA VAL A 115 23.16 17.71 -26.10
C VAL A 115 21.87 17.10 -26.65
N ASN A 116 21.07 16.43 -25.80
CA ASN A 116 19.77 15.88 -26.18
C ASN A 116 18.80 16.96 -26.70
N ASP A 117 18.93 18.21 -26.23
CA ASP A 117 18.08 19.31 -26.69
C ASP A 117 18.33 19.64 -28.18
N LEU A 118 19.55 19.43 -28.68
CA LEU A 118 19.89 19.60 -30.11
C LEU A 118 19.29 18.50 -30.97
N ALA A 119 19.19 17.27 -30.43
CA ALA A 119 18.55 16.13 -31.07
C ALA A 119 17.01 16.10 -30.89
N SER A 120 16.43 17.11 -30.25
CA SER A 120 14.98 17.20 -29.97
C SER A 120 14.03 16.94 -31.16
N PRO A 121 14.36 17.25 -32.44
CA PRO A 121 13.50 16.89 -33.56
C PRO A 121 13.27 15.38 -33.74
N PHE A 122 14.21 14.53 -33.29
CA PHE A 122 14.11 13.07 -33.36
C PHE A 122 13.35 12.46 -32.18
N PHE A 123 13.19 13.20 -31.09
CA PHE A 123 12.50 12.73 -29.90
C PHE A 123 11.03 13.17 -29.88
N SER A 124 10.23 12.82 -30.89
CA SER A 124 8.79 13.09 -30.84
C SER A 124 8.08 12.22 -29.78
N ALA A 125 6.90 12.65 -29.32
CA ALA A 125 6.04 11.78 -28.49
C ALA A 125 5.82 10.42 -29.18
N GLY A 126 6.01 9.34 -28.41
CA GLY A 126 5.90 7.96 -28.90
C GLY A 126 7.07 7.44 -29.74
N PHE A 127 8.16 8.20 -29.94
CA PHE A 127 9.35 7.76 -30.70
C PHE A 127 9.92 6.43 -30.17
N TYR A 128 10.00 6.26 -28.85
CA TYR A 128 10.56 5.06 -28.24
C TYR A 128 9.77 3.78 -28.57
N TYR A 129 8.43 3.87 -28.67
CA TYR A 129 7.59 2.75 -29.10
C TYR A 129 7.89 2.32 -30.54
N LYS A 130 8.20 3.28 -31.41
CA LYS A 130 8.43 3.04 -32.85
C LYS A 130 9.86 2.54 -33.13
N THR A 131 10.84 2.96 -32.33
CA THR A 131 12.26 2.73 -32.63
C THR A 131 12.92 1.63 -31.78
N PHE A 132 12.55 1.48 -30.50
CA PHE A 132 13.32 0.62 -29.58
C PHE A 132 12.62 -0.69 -29.20
N MET A 133 11.31 -0.85 -29.44
CA MET A 133 10.60 -2.10 -29.11
C MET A 133 10.95 -3.29 -30.02
N TRP A 134 11.71 -3.05 -31.09
CA TRP A 134 12.14 -4.08 -32.02
C TRP A 134 13.63 -3.91 -32.37
N PRO A 135 14.41 -5.00 -32.45
CA PRO A 135 14.09 -6.38 -32.08
C PRO A 135 14.02 -6.58 -30.55
N LYS A 136 13.20 -7.54 -30.09
CA LYS A 136 12.94 -7.80 -28.66
C LYS A 136 14.20 -8.02 -27.83
N ASP A 137 15.19 -8.73 -28.38
CA ASP A 137 16.46 -8.97 -27.69
C ASP A 137 17.27 -7.70 -27.47
N ALA A 138 17.25 -6.77 -28.44
CA ALA A 138 17.92 -5.48 -28.31
C ALA A 138 17.20 -4.58 -27.29
N TRP A 139 15.86 -4.63 -27.23
CA TRP A 139 15.10 -3.99 -26.16
C TRP A 139 15.55 -4.50 -24.79
N ALA A 140 15.50 -5.81 -24.55
CA ALA A 140 15.79 -6.39 -23.24
C ALA A 140 17.26 -6.21 -22.81
N ARG A 141 18.22 -6.29 -23.74
CA ARG A 141 19.66 -6.33 -23.40
C ARG A 141 20.41 -5.01 -23.61
N LEU A 142 19.94 -4.12 -24.47
CA LEU A 142 20.66 -2.89 -24.84
C LEU A 142 19.89 -1.62 -24.51
N TYR A 143 18.64 -1.51 -24.98
CA TYR A 143 17.87 -0.27 -24.87
C TYR A 143 17.26 -0.10 -23.48
N GLU A 144 16.54 -1.12 -22.98
CA GLU A 144 15.84 -1.04 -21.70
C GLU A 144 16.77 -0.76 -20.51
N PRO A 145 17.93 -1.44 -20.34
CA PRO A 145 18.82 -1.15 -19.22
C PRO A 145 19.33 0.29 -19.21
N ARG A 146 19.79 0.79 -20.37
CA ARG A 146 20.30 2.17 -20.49
C ARG A 146 19.21 3.22 -20.39
N ILE A 147 18.03 2.96 -20.93
CA ILE A 147 16.88 3.86 -20.80
C ILE A 147 16.46 3.91 -19.33
N ARG A 148 16.37 2.78 -18.61
CA ARG A 148 16.01 2.77 -17.17
C ARG A 148 17.03 3.52 -16.32
N GLU A 149 18.33 3.35 -16.61
CA GLU A 149 19.40 4.09 -15.94
C GLU A 149 19.29 5.60 -16.18
N ALA A 150 18.97 6.02 -17.41
CA ALA A 150 18.81 7.42 -17.78
C ALA A 150 17.43 8.02 -17.43
N ALA A 151 16.41 7.19 -17.14
CA ALA A 151 15.03 7.62 -16.93
C ALA A 151 14.65 7.86 -15.45
N GLY A 152 15.60 7.75 -14.52
CA GLY A 152 15.38 8.12 -13.12
C GLY A 152 15.68 9.61 -12.87
N LEU A 153 14.79 10.32 -12.17
CA LEU A 153 15.13 11.66 -11.66
C LEU A 153 15.99 11.55 -10.39
N GLY A 154 15.49 10.88 -9.36
CA GLY A 154 16.16 10.70 -8.07
C GLY A 154 16.60 9.27 -7.80
N VAL A 155 17.54 9.09 -6.87
CA VAL A 155 18.12 7.80 -6.48
C VAL A 155 17.63 7.40 -5.09
N ALA A 156 17.03 6.23 -4.96
CA ALA A 156 16.59 5.68 -3.67
C ALA A 156 17.80 5.11 -2.87
N PRO A 157 17.76 5.14 -1.53
CA PRO A 157 18.80 4.52 -0.70
C PRO A 157 18.78 2.99 -0.84
N HIS A 158 19.95 2.35 -0.67
CA HIS A 158 20.09 0.89 -0.64
C HIS A 158 20.03 0.29 0.77
N LEU A 159 20.22 1.11 1.80
CA LEU A 159 20.16 0.68 3.19
C LEU A 159 18.70 0.65 3.67
N PRO A 160 18.36 -0.24 4.63
CA PRO A 160 17.04 -0.23 5.26
C PRO A 160 16.72 1.13 5.89
N ASP A 161 15.46 1.53 5.77
CA ASP A 161 14.97 2.75 6.40
C ASP A 161 15.02 2.62 7.94
N PRO A 162 15.86 3.42 8.63
CA PRO A 162 16.01 3.34 10.08
C PRO A 162 14.86 4.03 10.82
N ASP A 163 14.00 4.77 10.13
CA ASP A 163 12.96 5.56 10.76
C ASP A 163 11.79 4.69 11.25
N THR A 164 11.10 5.22 12.25
CA THR A 164 9.86 4.65 12.76
C THR A 164 8.68 5.45 12.23
N TYR A 165 7.53 4.79 12.15
CA TYR A 165 6.30 5.36 11.61
C TYR A 165 5.18 5.09 12.61
N ALA A 166 4.14 5.91 12.58
CA ALA A 166 2.99 5.75 13.46
C ALA A 166 1.69 5.67 12.68
N GLN A 167 0.66 5.13 13.33
CA GLN A 167 -0.71 5.15 12.81
C GLN A 167 -1.72 5.46 13.89
N ARG A 168 -2.79 6.12 13.46
CA ARG A 168 -3.95 6.44 14.29
C ARG A 168 -5.23 6.21 13.48
N PHE A 169 -6.16 5.51 14.11
CA PHE A 169 -7.55 5.48 13.68
C PHE A 169 -8.31 6.56 14.46
N ALA A 170 -9.04 7.43 13.76
CA ALA A 170 -9.77 8.52 14.39
C ALA A 170 -11.20 8.61 13.86
N HIS A 171 -12.10 9.08 14.71
CA HIS A 171 -13.45 9.45 14.34
C HIS A 171 -13.69 10.92 14.66
N CYS A 172 -14.42 11.62 13.81
CA CYS A 172 -14.86 12.99 14.05
C CYS A 172 -16.28 13.20 13.52
N ASP A 173 -16.95 14.23 14.02
CA ASP A 173 -18.25 14.64 13.52
C ASP A 173 -18.07 15.42 12.20
N VAL A 174 -17.09 16.33 12.15
CA VAL A 174 -16.75 17.10 10.95
C VAL A 174 -15.25 17.04 10.69
N LEU A 175 -14.86 16.58 9.49
CA LEU A 175 -13.49 16.71 8.97
C LEU A 175 -13.45 17.86 7.98
N VAL A 176 -12.62 18.86 8.23
CA VAL A 176 -12.34 19.95 7.29
C VAL A 176 -10.96 19.74 6.66
N VAL A 177 -10.90 19.71 5.34
CA VAL A 177 -9.67 19.49 4.56
C VAL A 177 -9.28 20.76 3.83
N GLY A 178 -8.15 21.35 4.24
CA GLY A 178 -7.66 22.65 3.77
C GLY A 178 -7.94 23.73 4.82
N GLY A 179 -6.89 24.43 5.24
CA GLY A 179 -6.87 25.48 6.25
C GLY A 179 -6.73 26.88 5.67
N GLY A 180 -7.20 27.10 4.45
CA GLY A 180 -7.42 28.44 3.90
C GLY A 180 -8.63 29.13 4.54
N ALA A 181 -8.97 30.35 4.07
CA ALA A 181 -10.09 31.13 4.59
C ALA A 181 -11.41 30.34 4.70
N ALA A 182 -11.78 29.57 3.66
CA ALA A 182 -13.02 28.76 3.67
C ALA A 182 -12.98 27.67 4.75
N GLY A 183 -11.84 26.99 4.90
CA GLY A 183 -11.69 25.90 5.86
C GLY A 183 -11.63 26.39 7.30
N LEU A 184 -10.95 27.51 7.55
CA LEU A 184 -10.97 28.18 8.86
C LEU A 184 -12.39 28.60 9.24
N ALA A 185 -13.14 29.23 8.33
CA ALA A 185 -14.53 29.60 8.55
C ALA A 185 -15.42 28.37 8.83
N ALA A 186 -15.26 27.30 8.05
CA ALA A 186 -16.01 26.05 8.24
C ALA A 186 -15.69 25.36 9.57
N ALA A 187 -14.42 25.30 9.95
CA ALA A 187 -13.98 24.71 11.21
C ALA A 187 -14.45 25.53 12.41
N LEU A 188 -14.37 26.87 12.34
CA LEU A 188 -14.90 27.76 13.38
C LEU A 188 -16.40 27.53 13.55
N ALA A 189 -17.16 27.51 12.45
CA ALA A 189 -18.59 27.22 12.49
C ALA A 189 -18.92 25.87 13.11
N ALA A 190 -18.22 24.82 12.68
CA ALA A 190 -18.44 23.45 13.14
C ALA A 190 -18.02 23.24 14.61
N ALA A 191 -17.09 24.05 15.12
CA ALA A 191 -16.54 23.86 16.46
C ALA A 191 -17.39 24.50 17.58
N GLU A 192 -18.31 25.42 17.27
CA GLU A 192 -19.07 26.20 18.27
C GLU A 192 -19.96 25.36 19.19
N SER A 193 -20.45 24.23 18.69
CA SER A 193 -21.47 23.45 19.42
C SER A 193 -20.89 22.24 20.16
N GLY A 194 -19.55 22.17 20.30
CA GLY A 194 -18.82 21.15 21.06
C GLY A 194 -18.51 19.85 20.31
N GLN A 195 -18.80 19.77 19.01
CA GLN A 195 -18.61 18.57 18.19
C GLN A 195 -17.13 18.31 17.92
N ARG A 196 -16.76 17.05 17.69
CA ARG A 196 -15.38 16.69 17.37
C ARG A 196 -15.06 17.13 15.96
N VAL A 197 -14.23 18.15 15.82
CA VAL A 197 -13.76 18.68 14.53
C VAL A 197 -12.30 18.29 14.34
N ILE A 198 -11.97 17.79 13.15
CA ILE A 198 -10.58 17.68 12.70
C ILE A 198 -10.40 18.66 11.55
N LEU A 199 -9.42 19.56 11.64
CA LEU A 199 -8.99 20.41 10.54
C LEU A 199 -7.60 19.97 10.13
N CYS A 200 -7.40 19.55 8.88
CA CYS A 200 -6.07 19.25 8.36
C CYS A 200 -5.66 20.17 7.21
N ASP A 201 -4.37 20.48 7.15
CA ASP A 201 -3.74 21.24 6.06
C ASP A 201 -2.30 20.75 5.86
N GLU A 202 -1.84 20.70 4.61
CA GLU A 202 -0.49 20.21 4.26
C GLU A 202 0.63 21.21 4.60
N GLN A 203 0.30 22.49 4.76
CA GLN A 203 1.23 23.56 5.08
C GLN A 203 1.57 23.59 6.58
N PRO A 204 2.73 24.17 6.94
CA PRO A 204 3.13 24.35 8.34
C PRO A 204 2.23 25.33 9.09
N GLU A 205 1.66 26.31 8.39
CA GLU A 205 0.80 27.35 8.93
C GLU A 205 -0.53 27.40 8.16
N LEU A 206 -1.62 27.71 8.87
CA LEU A 206 -2.94 27.86 8.23
C LEU A 206 -3.08 29.25 7.61
N GLY A 207 -3.84 29.37 6.54
CA GLY A 207 -4.10 30.64 5.85
C GLY A 207 -4.30 30.49 4.34
N GLY A 208 -3.77 29.43 3.72
CA GLY A 208 -3.93 29.18 2.28
C GLY A 208 -3.48 30.39 1.44
N ALA A 209 -4.37 30.93 0.60
CA ALA A 209 -4.08 32.10 -0.25
C ALA A 209 -3.66 33.37 0.52
N LEU A 210 -3.99 33.47 1.82
CA LEU A 210 -3.56 34.57 2.69
C LEU A 210 -2.04 34.59 2.93
N HIS A 211 -1.30 33.58 2.47
CA HIS A 211 0.16 33.63 2.36
C HIS A 211 0.64 34.68 1.35
N PHE A 212 -0.02 34.80 0.20
CA PHE A 212 0.36 35.77 -0.83
C PHE A 212 -0.58 36.97 -0.91
N GLU A 213 -1.83 36.87 -0.48
CA GLU A 213 -2.76 38.00 -0.51
C GLU A 213 -2.29 39.08 0.49
N ASN A 214 -2.16 40.30 -0.01
CA ASN A 214 -1.73 41.45 0.78
C ASN A 214 -2.72 42.59 0.61
N GLY A 215 -3.33 43.04 1.71
CA GLY A 215 -4.33 44.12 1.71
C GLY A 215 -5.77 43.68 1.93
N ALA A 216 -6.03 42.39 2.13
CA ALA A 216 -7.29 41.92 2.70
C ALA A 216 -7.46 42.43 4.14
N VAL A 217 -8.67 42.86 4.47
CA VAL A 217 -9.07 43.26 5.83
C VAL A 217 -10.29 42.43 6.23
N ILE A 218 -10.15 41.68 7.33
CA ILE A 218 -11.18 40.79 7.89
C ILE A 218 -11.31 41.08 9.38
N ASP A 219 -12.51 41.45 9.83
CA ASP A 219 -12.80 41.89 11.20
C ASP A 219 -11.81 42.98 11.69
N GLY A 220 -11.47 43.92 10.80
CA GLY A 220 -10.53 45.01 11.08
C GLY A 220 -9.05 44.59 11.21
N GLN A 221 -8.71 43.31 11.02
CA GLN A 221 -7.34 42.80 10.98
C GLN A 221 -6.87 42.61 9.54
N ASP A 222 -5.56 42.64 9.29
CA ASP A 222 -5.05 42.13 8.02
C ASP A 222 -5.38 40.64 7.87
N GLY A 223 -5.62 40.18 6.64
CA GLY A 223 -6.12 38.84 6.38
C GLY A 223 -5.23 37.72 6.94
N TRP A 224 -3.90 37.90 6.95
CA TRP A 224 -2.99 36.92 7.54
C TRP A 224 -3.08 36.89 9.07
N ALA A 225 -3.09 38.05 9.73
CA ALA A 225 -3.29 38.13 11.18
C ALA A 225 -4.62 37.51 11.60
N TRP A 226 -5.69 37.72 10.80
CA TRP A 226 -6.97 37.06 11.02
C TRP A 226 -6.83 35.53 10.93
N SER A 227 -6.14 34.99 9.92
CA SER A 227 -6.00 33.53 9.78
C SER A 227 -5.21 32.91 10.92
N GLN A 228 -4.16 33.59 11.41
CA GLN A 228 -3.40 33.12 12.57
C GLN A 228 -4.24 33.18 13.85
N SER A 229 -5.04 34.23 14.05
CA SER A 229 -5.97 34.35 15.18
C SER A 229 -7.06 33.26 15.15
N ALA A 230 -7.64 32.99 13.98
CA ALA A 230 -8.61 31.91 13.78
C ALA A 230 -8.00 30.52 14.07
N ALA A 231 -6.79 30.27 13.58
CA ALA A 231 -6.06 29.04 13.85
C ALA A 231 -5.76 28.85 15.35
N ALA A 232 -5.34 29.91 16.05
CA ALA A 232 -5.12 29.90 17.50
C ALA A 232 -6.43 29.62 18.26
N ALA A 233 -7.53 30.27 17.89
CA ALA A 233 -8.84 30.06 18.48
C ALA A 233 -9.34 28.62 18.32
N LEU A 234 -9.06 27.98 17.17
CA LEU A 234 -9.38 26.57 16.94
C LEU A 234 -8.50 25.64 17.79
N ARG A 235 -7.18 25.89 17.87
CA ARG A 235 -6.27 25.08 18.69
C ARG A 235 -6.58 25.15 20.19
N ALA A 236 -7.15 26.26 20.66
CA ALA A 236 -7.54 26.44 22.06
C ALA A 236 -8.81 25.67 22.46
N ARG A 237 -9.50 25.00 21.51
CA ARG A 237 -10.73 24.24 21.78
C ARG A 237 -10.45 22.75 21.98
N ASP A 238 -10.92 22.20 23.09
CA ASP A 238 -10.72 20.78 23.43
C ASP A 238 -11.37 19.81 22.43
N ASN A 239 -12.45 20.24 21.75
CA ASN A 239 -13.17 19.45 20.76
C ASN A 239 -12.59 19.56 19.33
N VAL A 240 -11.54 20.35 19.13
CA VAL A 240 -10.94 20.58 17.81
C VAL A 240 -9.52 20.04 17.78
N ARG A 241 -9.21 19.26 16.74
CA ARG A 241 -7.84 18.85 16.43
C ARG A 241 -7.38 19.52 15.15
N VAL A 242 -6.36 20.37 15.28
CA VAL A 242 -5.71 21.02 14.14
C VAL A 242 -4.46 20.24 13.76
N LEU A 243 -4.42 19.72 12.55
CA LEU A 243 -3.33 18.92 11.98
C LEU A 243 -2.68 19.71 10.83
N THR A 244 -1.67 20.52 11.13
CA THR A 244 -0.79 21.13 10.12
C THR A 244 0.21 20.09 9.59
N ARG A 245 0.92 20.39 8.49
CA ARG A 245 1.87 19.45 7.85
C ARG A 245 1.24 18.09 7.53
N THR A 246 -0.07 18.08 7.31
CA THR A 246 -0.90 16.89 7.20
C THR A 246 -1.67 16.91 5.90
N THR A 247 -1.26 16.10 4.94
CA THR A 247 -1.94 16.01 3.65
C THR A 247 -3.07 14.99 3.73
N ALA A 248 -4.29 15.40 3.41
CA ALA A 248 -5.35 14.48 3.03
C ALA A 248 -5.04 13.89 1.65
N PHE A 249 -4.52 12.67 1.62
CA PHE A 249 -4.02 12.07 0.38
C PHE A 249 -5.07 11.23 -0.35
N GLY A 250 -6.05 10.67 0.37
CA GLY A 250 -7.03 9.74 -0.18
C GLY A 250 -8.42 9.90 0.42
N TYR A 251 -9.46 9.93 -0.40
CA TYR A 251 -10.87 9.88 0.03
C TYR A 251 -11.53 8.58 -0.47
N TYR A 252 -11.92 7.72 0.48
CA TYR A 252 -12.54 6.40 0.27
C TYR A 252 -14.03 6.38 0.66
N ALA A 253 -14.67 5.22 0.57
CA ALA A 253 -16.10 5.06 0.84
C ALA A 253 -16.49 5.38 2.30
N GLN A 254 -17.74 5.80 2.48
CA GLN A 254 -18.37 6.10 3.77
C GLN A 254 -17.60 7.14 4.60
N ASN A 255 -17.08 8.21 3.96
CA ASN A 255 -16.33 9.28 4.62
C ASN A 255 -15.08 8.79 5.38
N MET A 256 -14.39 7.78 4.84
CA MET A 256 -13.02 7.45 5.26
C MET A 256 -12.02 8.29 4.48
N VAL A 257 -11.19 9.05 5.18
CA VAL A 257 -10.13 9.87 4.57
C VAL A 257 -8.79 9.48 5.17
N GLY A 258 -7.83 9.15 4.30
CA GLY A 258 -6.44 8.91 4.67
C GLY A 258 -5.67 10.22 4.73
N LEU A 259 -5.01 10.49 5.86
CA LEU A 259 -4.12 11.65 6.03
C LEU A 259 -2.71 11.18 6.39
N VAL A 260 -1.69 11.92 5.96
CA VAL A 260 -0.30 11.69 6.39
C VAL A 260 0.25 12.97 6.98
N GLU A 261 0.60 12.91 8.25
CA GLU A 261 1.22 13.99 9.03
C GLU A 261 2.75 13.81 9.01
N ARG A 262 3.48 14.84 8.58
CA ARG A 262 4.94 14.90 8.67
C ARG A 262 5.35 15.42 10.05
N ILE A 263 6.10 14.61 10.80
CA ILE A 263 6.43 14.90 12.21
C ILE A 263 7.88 15.36 12.39
N THR A 264 8.86 14.70 11.77
CA THR A 264 10.29 15.02 12.01
C THR A 264 11.05 15.52 10.79
N ASP A 265 10.47 15.46 9.60
CA ASP A 265 11.13 15.86 8.34
C ASP A 265 11.61 17.33 8.33
N HIS A 266 10.99 18.18 9.16
CA HIS A 266 11.31 19.60 9.33
C HIS A 266 12.23 19.91 10.54
N LEU A 267 12.65 18.89 11.29
CA LEU A 267 13.48 19.04 12.48
C LEU A 267 14.93 18.66 12.20
N ALA A 268 15.87 19.49 12.64
CA ALA A 268 17.30 19.23 12.54
C ALA A 268 17.73 18.03 13.41
N ASP A 269 17.23 17.99 14.65
CA ASP A 269 17.55 16.97 15.65
C ASP A 269 16.24 16.44 16.27
N PRO A 270 15.57 15.47 15.62
CA PRO A 270 14.34 14.90 16.15
C PRO A 270 14.62 13.91 17.29
N GLU A 271 13.70 13.86 18.26
CA GLU A 271 13.73 12.85 19.34
C GLU A 271 13.89 11.43 18.75
N PRO A 272 14.83 10.59 19.23
CA PRO A 272 15.13 9.29 18.63
C PRO A 272 13.94 8.33 18.51
N THR A 273 12.97 8.44 19.41
CA THR A 273 11.75 7.61 19.43
C THR A 273 10.58 8.24 18.69
N ALA A 274 10.72 9.47 18.17
CA ALA A 274 9.64 10.12 17.44
C ALA A 274 9.45 9.45 16.07
N PRO A 275 8.19 9.14 15.69
CA PRO A 275 7.92 8.66 14.36
C PRO A 275 8.20 9.76 13.35
N ARG A 276 8.73 9.40 12.18
CA ARG A 276 8.98 10.33 11.10
C ARG A 276 7.70 10.91 10.51
N GLU A 277 6.74 10.02 10.26
CA GLU A 277 5.42 10.35 9.75
C GLU A 277 4.34 9.55 10.48
N ARG A 278 3.11 10.07 10.47
CA ARG A 278 1.95 9.40 11.04
C ARG A 278 0.81 9.28 10.02
N LEU A 279 0.37 8.06 9.78
CA LEU A 279 -0.83 7.75 9.02
C LEU A 279 -2.09 7.90 9.89
N TRP A 280 -3.00 8.77 9.46
CA TRP A 280 -4.32 8.89 10.04
C TRP A 280 -5.36 8.24 9.13
N GLN A 281 -6.16 7.34 9.68
CA GLN A 281 -7.36 6.83 9.04
C GLN A 281 -8.57 7.44 9.75
N VAL A 282 -9.16 8.47 9.13
CA VAL A 282 -10.22 9.27 9.73
C VAL A 282 -11.57 8.89 9.14
N ARG A 283 -12.47 8.37 9.99
CA ARG A 283 -13.89 8.20 9.67
C ARG A 283 -14.67 9.41 10.16
N ALA A 284 -15.15 10.24 9.25
CA ALA A 284 -15.93 11.44 9.57
C ALA A 284 -17.43 11.22 9.33
N LYS A 285 -18.31 11.85 10.14
CA LYS A 285 -19.73 11.88 9.78
C LYS A 285 -19.97 12.81 8.58
N LYS A 286 -19.37 14.00 8.61
CA LYS A 286 -19.39 15.00 7.52
C LYS A 286 -17.96 15.36 7.10
N VAL A 287 -17.75 15.58 5.79
CA VAL A 287 -16.47 16.07 5.26
C VAL A 287 -16.68 17.40 4.54
N ILE A 288 -15.86 18.40 4.85
CA ILE A 288 -15.82 19.69 4.15
C ILE A 288 -14.48 19.80 3.42
N LEU A 289 -14.54 19.87 2.09
CA LEU A 289 -13.39 20.01 1.21
C LEU A 289 -13.18 21.51 0.90
N ALA A 290 -12.17 22.11 1.51
CA ALA A 290 -11.75 23.50 1.33
C ALA A 290 -10.38 23.58 0.63
N THR A 291 -10.18 22.76 -0.40
CA THR A 291 -8.89 22.45 -1.05
C THR A 291 -8.37 23.53 -2.03
N GLY A 292 -9.06 24.66 -2.13
CA GLY A 292 -8.62 25.80 -2.93
C GLY A 292 -8.55 25.56 -4.45
N ALA A 293 -7.70 26.33 -5.13
CA ALA A 293 -7.45 26.22 -6.57
C ALA A 293 -5.97 26.46 -6.86
N ILE A 294 -5.47 25.88 -7.95
CA ILE A 294 -4.07 25.95 -8.37
C ILE A 294 -3.95 26.91 -9.55
N GLU A 295 -3.00 27.85 -9.51
CA GLU A 295 -2.76 28.78 -10.62
C GLU A 295 -2.20 28.04 -11.84
N ARG A 296 -2.67 28.45 -13.02
CA ARG A 296 -2.26 27.89 -14.30
C ARG A 296 -1.17 28.75 -14.94
N HIS A 297 -0.21 28.09 -15.57
CA HIS A 297 0.87 28.73 -16.32
C HIS A 297 0.39 29.21 -17.71
N MET A 298 1.24 29.92 -18.44
CA MET A 298 1.00 30.29 -19.85
C MET A 298 1.79 29.35 -20.77
N VAL A 299 1.17 28.85 -21.84
CA VAL A 299 1.81 27.94 -22.82
C VAL A 299 2.28 28.74 -24.03
N PHE A 300 3.57 29.09 -24.05
CA PHE A 300 4.25 29.90 -25.08
C PHE A 300 5.68 29.38 -25.32
N ALA A 301 6.36 29.87 -26.36
CA ALA A 301 7.69 29.37 -26.72
C ALA A 301 8.74 29.66 -25.62
N ASP A 302 9.52 28.63 -25.27
CA ASP A 302 10.56 28.66 -24.25
C ASP A 302 10.06 29.15 -22.87
N ASN A 303 8.87 28.71 -22.48
CA ASN A 303 8.25 29.02 -21.19
C ASN A 303 8.84 28.25 -19.99
N ASP A 304 9.91 27.46 -20.19
CA ASP A 304 10.49 26.56 -19.19
C ASP A 304 11.78 27.08 -18.52
N ARG A 305 12.28 28.23 -18.96
CA ARG A 305 13.59 28.75 -18.51
C ARG A 305 13.59 29.10 -17.01
N PRO A 306 14.73 28.96 -16.32
CA PRO A 306 14.85 29.41 -14.93
C PRO A 306 14.56 30.92 -14.80
N GLY A 307 13.73 31.28 -13.82
CA GLY A 307 13.22 32.64 -13.62
C GLY A 307 11.84 32.90 -14.23
N ILE A 308 11.30 31.96 -15.02
CA ILE A 308 9.90 31.98 -15.44
C ILE A 308 9.08 31.20 -14.39
N MET A 309 8.06 31.83 -13.80
CA MET A 309 7.26 31.23 -12.71
C MET A 309 5.84 31.77 -12.65
N LEU A 310 4.99 31.11 -11.86
CA LEU A 310 3.62 31.54 -11.57
C LEU A 310 3.61 32.88 -10.81
N ALA A 311 2.64 33.73 -11.13
CA ALA A 311 2.51 35.04 -10.50
C ALA A 311 2.20 34.94 -9.00
N SER A 312 1.33 34.01 -8.61
CA SER A 312 1.02 33.70 -7.21
C SER A 312 2.24 33.21 -6.44
N ALA A 313 3.12 32.41 -7.08
CA ALA A 313 4.34 31.93 -6.44
C ALA A 313 5.32 33.07 -6.15
N ALA A 314 5.57 33.95 -7.13
CA ALA A 314 6.39 35.13 -6.92
C ALA A 314 5.83 36.04 -5.81
N ARG A 315 4.50 36.15 -5.75
CA ARG A 315 3.81 36.89 -4.71
C ARG A 315 3.94 36.23 -3.33
N THR A 316 3.87 34.90 -3.24
CA THR A 316 4.17 34.16 -1.99
C THR A 316 5.61 34.39 -1.54
N TYR A 317 6.59 34.25 -2.45
CA TYR A 317 8.00 34.49 -2.14
C TYR A 317 8.23 35.91 -1.60
N LEU A 318 7.57 36.92 -2.17
CA LEU A 318 7.65 38.28 -1.66
C LEU A 318 6.93 38.46 -0.32
N ASN A 319 5.62 38.20 -0.28
CA ASN A 319 4.76 38.65 0.81
C ASN A 319 4.87 37.80 2.07
N HIS A 320 5.16 36.50 1.92
CA HIS A 320 5.38 35.61 3.06
C HIS A 320 6.87 35.54 3.42
N PHE A 321 7.73 35.22 2.45
CA PHE A 321 9.15 34.96 2.73
C PHE A 321 10.05 36.21 2.67
N GLY A 322 9.60 37.33 2.09
CA GLY A 322 10.42 38.55 1.95
C GLY A 322 11.48 38.44 0.86
N VAL A 323 11.27 37.59 -0.15
CA VAL A 323 12.24 37.24 -1.18
C VAL A 323 11.80 37.72 -2.55
N ALA A 324 12.63 38.55 -3.20
CA ALA A 324 12.45 38.94 -4.59
C ALA A 324 12.83 37.79 -5.52
N VAL A 325 12.08 37.60 -6.60
CA VAL A 325 12.36 36.56 -7.61
C VAL A 325 13.20 37.05 -8.78
N GLY A 326 13.40 38.37 -8.87
CA GLY A 326 14.12 39.09 -9.90
C GLY A 326 14.29 40.56 -9.51
N ARG A 327 15.03 41.32 -10.31
CA ARG A 327 15.21 42.77 -10.18
C ARG A 327 14.52 43.54 -11.30
N GLU A 328 14.39 42.92 -12.47
CA GLU A 328 13.77 43.47 -13.67
C GLU A 328 12.72 42.47 -14.18
N ILE A 329 11.47 42.64 -13.77
CA ILE A 329 10.45 41.60 -13.88
C ILE A 329 9.48 41.92 -15.01
N GLY A 330 9.31 40.97 -15.94
CA GLY A 330 8.20 40.96 -16.89
C GLY A 330 7.00 40.19 -16.32
N VAL A 331 5.80 40.56 -16.73
CA VAL A 331 4.57 39.83 -16.37
C VAL A 331 3.80 39.50 -17.64
N PHE A 332 3.34 38.26 -17.79
CA PHE A 332 2.51 37.80 -18.91
C PHE A 332 1.22 37.16 -18.41
N THR A 333 0.08 37.78 -18.71
CA THR A 333 -1.20 37.35 -18.12
C THR A 333 -2.33 37.28 -19.14
N ALA A 334 -3.30 36.41 -18.84
CA ALA A 334 -4.61 36.36 -19.49
C ALA A 334 -5.76 36.71 -18.52
N ASN A 335 -5.44 37.17 -17.31
CA ASN A 335 -6.41 37.46 -16.25
C ASN A 335 -5.88 38.50 -15.26
N ASP A 336 -6.72 38.94 -14.32
CA ASP A 336 -6.36 39.99 -13.37
C ASP A 336 -5.41 39.56 -12.24
N SER A 337 -5.30 38.26 -11.91
CA SER A 337 -4.57 37.80 -10.71
C SER A 337 -3.05 38.01 -10.77
N ALA A 338 -2.49 38.35 -11.93
CA ALA A 338 -1.08 38.72 -12.05
C ALA A 338 -0.79 40.18 -11.70
N TYR A 339 -1.80 41.07 -11.75
CA TYR A 339 -1.62 42.50 -11.45
C TYR A 339 -1.21 42.74 -9.99
N PRO A 340 -1.86 42.11 -8.98
CA PRO A 340 -1.43 42.25 -7.60
C PRO A 340 0.03 41.85 -7.37
N ALA A 341 0.51 40.80 -8.04
CA ALA A 341 1.92 40.41 -7.96
C ALA A 341 2.85 41.51 -8.49
N ALA A 342 2.53 42.11 -9.65
CA ALA A 342 3.29 43.23 -10.20
C ALA A 342 3.28 44.46 -9.28
N ILE A 343 2.11 44.79 -8.71
CA ILE A 343 1.90 45.92 -7.81
C ILE A 343 2.70 45.74 -6.52
N ASP A 344 2.61 44.56 -5.88
CA ASP A 344 3.32 44.26 -4.63
C ASP A 344 4.84 44.32 -4.84
N LEU A 345 5.35 43.73 -5.93
CA LEU A 345 6.77 43.79 -6.29
C LEU A 345 7.23 45.25 -6.55
N LYS A 346 6.42 46.04 -7.26
CA LYS A 346 6.72 47.46 -7.51
C LYS A 346 6.77 48.26 -6.21
N LYS A 347 5.81 48.05 -5.30
CA LYS A 347 5.77 48.68 -3.97
C LYS A 347 6.94 48.25 -3.08
N ALA A 348 7.44 47.03 -3.24
CA ALA A 348 8.64 46.53 -2.58
C ALA A 348 9.96 47.04 -3.21
N GLY A 349 9.89 47.93 -4.21
CA GLY A 349 11.05 48.55 -4.85
C GLY A 349 11.68 47.72 -5.98
N ILE A 350 11.00 46.70 -6.48
CA ILE A 350 11.45 45.91 -7.64
C ILE A 350 10.95 46.57 -8.93
N ASN A 351 11.77 46.56 -9.99
CA ASN A 351 11.34 47.12 -11.26
C ASN A 351 10.45 46.14 -12.02
N ILE A 352 9.34 46.65 -12.55
CA ILE A 352 8.43 45.92 -13.44
C ILE A 352 8.65 46.47 -14.85
N ALA A 353 9.27 45.66 -15.70
CA ALA A 353 9.65 46.03 -17.06
C ALA A 353 8.41 46.33 -17.91
N ALA A 354 7.43 45.43 -17.89
CA ALA A 354 6.12 45.59 -18.50
C ALA A 354 5.17 44.47 -18.05
N ILE A 355 3.87 44.79 -18.04
CA ILE A 355 2.78 43.80 -18.02
C ILE A 355 2.32 43.59 -19.47
N VAL A 356 2.38 42.35 -19.93
CA VAL A 356 1.86 41.89 -21.22
C VAL A 356 0.53 41.21 -20.95
N ASP A 357 -0.56 41.85 -21.37
CA ASP A 357 -1.92 41.35 -21.15
C ASP A 357 -2.49 40.86 -22.48
N LEU A 358 -2.91 39.60 -22.52
CA LEU A 358 -3.48 38.98 -23.71
C LEU A 358 -4.86 39.57 -24.07
N ARG A 359 -5.55 40.17 -23.11
CA ARG A 359 -6.89 40.76 -23.29
C ARG A 359 -6.79 42.07 -24.07
N ASP A 360 -7.79 42.36 -24.89
CA ASP A 360 -7.76 43.54 -25.78
C ASP A 360 -7.89 44.86 -25.05
N ASN A 361 -8.68 44.89 -23.98
CA ASN A 361 -8.97 46.09 -23.21
C ASN A 361 -9.11 45.76 -21.71
N PRO A 362 -8.01 45.41 -21.02
CA PRO A 362 -8.04 45.20 -19.59
C PRO A 362 -8.42 46.50 -18.89
N SER A 363 -9.35 46.43 -17.94
CA SER A 363 -9.85 47.57 -17.17
C SER A 363 -10.16 47.12 -15.75
N GLY A 364 -10.31 48.09 -14.84
CA GLY A 364 -10.66 47.84 -13.44
C GLY A 364 -9.62 48.35 -12.45
N PRO A 365 -9.89 48.25 -11.13
CA PRO A 365 -9.09 48.90 -10.10
C PRO A 365 -7.61 48.51 -10.12
N LEU A 366 -7.30 47.23 -10.34
CA LEU A 366 -5.92 46.73 -10.39
C LEU A 366 -5.13 47.26 -11.60
N VAL A 367 -5.81 47.45 -12.75
CA VAL A 367 -5.20 48.00 -13.97
C VAL A 367 -4.88 49.48 -13.74
N GLU A 368 -5.81 50.24 -13.17
CA GLU A 368 -5.62 51.66 -12.87
C GLU A 368 -4.55 51.88 -11.79
N GLU A 369 -4.50 51.01 -10.76
CA GLU A 369 -3.43 51.05 -9.76
C GLU A 369 -2.06 50.80 -10.38
N ALA A 370 -1.92 49.78 -11.25
CA ALA A 370 -0.66 49.52 -11.95
C ALA A 370 -0.21 50.71 -12.82
N ARG A 371 -1.15 51.38 -13.52
CA ARG A 371 -0.87 52.62 -14.26
C ARG A 371 -0.42 53.75 -13.35
N SER A 372 -1.07 53.93 -12.21
CA SER A 372 -0.72 54.97 -11.22
C SER A 372 0.69 54.79 -10.65
N LEU A 373 1.17 53.53 -10.58
CA LEU A 373 2.53 53.18 -10.18
C LEU A 373 3.55 53.27 -11.33
N GLY A 374 3.14 53.74 -12.50
CA GLY A 374 3.99 53.92 -13.67
C GLY A 374 4.40 52.61 -14.34
N ILE A 375 3.63 51.53 -14.18
CA ILE A 375 3.92 50.24 -14.82
C ILE A 375 3.42 50.28 -16.27
N GLU A 376 4.30 49.92 -17.22
CA GLU A 376 3.93 49.83 -18.64
C GLU A 376 2.98 48.63 -18.87
N ILE A 377 1.80 48.89 -19.46
CA ILE A 377 0.81 47.84 -19.79
C ILE A 377 0.69 47.70 -21.31
N ASN A 378 1.08 46.55 -21.82
CA ASN A 378 0.98 46.13 -23.21
C ASN A 378 -0.21 45.17 -23.38
N HIS A 379 -1.40 45.71 -23.57
CA HIS A 379 -2.62 44.93 -23.79
C HIS A 379 -2.80 44.49 -25.26
N GLY A 380 -3.59 43.44 -25.51
CA GLY A 380 -3.78 42.85 -26.84
C GLY A 380 -2.50 42.21 -27.40
N ARG A 381 -1.54 41.88 -26.54
CA ARG A 381 -0.22 41.37 -26.93
C ARG A 381 0.08 40.02 -26.29
N THR A 382 1.03 39.30 -26.88
CA THR A 382 1.44 37.96 -26.45
C THR A 382 2.96 37.88 -26.41
N VAL A 383 3.50 37.09 -25.47
CA VAL A 383 4.92 36.72 -25.45
C VAL A 383 5.13 35.58 -26.43
N VAL A 384 6.01 35.76 -27.41
CA VAL A 384 6.27 34.76 -28.47
C VAL A 384 7.61 34.05 -28.33
N ARG A 385 8.51 34.56 -27.49
CA ARG A 385 9.83 33.97 -27.26
C ARG A 385 10.44 34.56 -26.00
N THR A 386 11.27 33.76 -25.31
CA THR A 386 12.13 34.23 -24.22
C THR A 386 13.60 34.02 -24.56
N GLY A 387 14.44 34.98 -24.15
CA GLY A 387 15.90 34.90 -24.27
C GLY A 387 16.55 34.32 -23.02
N GLY A 388 17.78 33.85 -23.16
CA GLY A 388 18.59 33.31 -22.07
C GLY A 388 18.74 31.79 -22.14
N ARG A 389 19.50 31.20 -21.20
CA ARG A 389 19.71 29.74 -21.10
C ARG A 389 19.57 29.24 -19.66
N LEU A 390 20.53 29.60 -18.81
CA LEU A 390 20.53 29.24 -17.38
C LEU A 390 19.65 30.16 -16.53
N ARG A 391 19.18 31.25 -17.11
CA ARG A 391 18.23 32.21 -16.57
C ARG A 391 17.58 32.95 -17.74
N VAL A 392 16.33 33.37 -17.60
CA VAL A 392 15.69 34.27 -18.56
C VAL A 392 16.42 35.62 -18.59
N THR A 393 16.61 36.19 -19.78
CA THR A 393 17.28 37.49 -19.97
C THR A 393 16.43 38.51 -20.73
N SER A 394 15.38 38.04 -21.40
CA SER A 394 14.45 38.90 -22.14
C SER A 394 13.14 38.19 -22.45
N MET A 395 12.10 38.97 -22.69
CA MET A 395 10.86 38.52 -23.31
C MET A 395 10.64 39.28 -24.63
N THR A 396 10.17 38.58 -25.66
CA THR A 396 9.79 39.18 -26.94
C THR A 396 8.28 39.15 -27.08
N ILE A 397 7.70 40.33 -27.33
CA ILE A 397 6.25 40.54 -27.40
C ILE A 397 5.84 40.98 -28.80
N GLN A 398 4.61 40.66 -29.20
CA GLN A 398 3.98 41.13 -30.43
C GLN A 398 2.47 41.31 -30.24
N PRO A 399 1.76 42.06 -31.11
CA PRO A 399 0.30 42.02 -31.16
C PRO A 399 -0.19 40.57 -31.31
N LYS A 400 -1.26 40.20 -30.60
CA LYS A 400 -1.76 38.80 -30.64
C LYS A 400 -2.24 38.38 -32.03
N THR A 401 -2.58 39.34 -32.89
CA THR A 401 -2.94 39.18 -34.30
C THR A 401 -1.73 39.02 -35.24
N GLY A 402 -0.49 39.06 -34.72
CA GLY A 402 0.73 39.15 -35.50
C GLY A 402 1.16 40.60 -35.78
N GLY A 403 2.44 40.80 -36.08
CA GLY A 403 3.01 42.11 -36.40
C GLY A 403 4.43 42.30 -35.86
N THR A 404 4.82 43.55 -35.65
CA THR A 404 6.16 43.91 -35.19
C THR A 404 6.46 43.41 -33.78
N GLU A 405 7.59 42.72 -33.63
CA GLU A 405 8.12 42.25 -32.37
C GLU A 405 8.86 43.36 -31.60
N ARG A 406 8.73 43.38 -30.28
CA ARG A 406 9.55 44.19 -29.35
C ARG A 406 10.19 43.27 -28.33
N THR A 407 11.50 43.38 -28.14
CA THR A 407 12.21 42.62 -27.09
C THR A 407 12.45 43.52 -25.88
N ILE A 408 12.10 43.03 -24.69
CA ILE A 408 12.20 43.73 -23.41
C ILE A 408 13.18 42.93 -22.52
N PRO A 409 14.27 43.55 -22.03
CA PRO A 409 15.18 42.90 -21.06
C PRO A 409 14.46 42.62 -19.74
N ILE A 410 14.65 41.42 -19.19
CA ILE A 410 14.08 40.97 -17.91
C ILE A 410 15.01 39.92 -17.28
N ASP A 411 14.93 39.72 -15.96
CA ASP A 411 15.64 38.65 -15.25
C ASP A 411 14.71 37.65 -14.52
N ALA A 412 13.39 37.91 -14.58
CA ALA A 412 12.30 37.00 -14.24
C ALA A 412 11.05 37.30 -15.08
N LEU A 413 10.24 36.28 -15.35
CA LEU A 413 8.95 36.41 -16.05
C LEU A 413 7.85 35.75 -15.22
N LEU A 414 6.88 36.52 -14.77
CA LEU A 414 5.71 36.01 -14.08
C LEU A 414 4.63 35.66 -15.08
N MET A 415 3.92 34.56 -14.87
CA MET A 415 2.83 34.16 -15.75
C MET A 415 1.57 33.73 -15.02
N SER A 416 0.41 34.03 -15.62
CA SER A 416 -0.88 33.59 -15.09
C SER A 416 -1.93 33.44 -16.20
N SER A 417 -2.48 32.23 -16.34
CA SER A 417 -3.61 31.95 -17.26
C SER A 417 -4.93 31.69 -16.52
N GLY A 418 -4.98 31.96 -15.21
CA GLY A 418 -6.15 31.76 -14.36
C GLY A 418 -5.95 30.57 -13.41
N TRP A 419 -7.05 30.01 -12.89
CA TRP A 419 -7.01 29.06 -11.77
C TRP A 419 -7.79 27.78 -12.07
N THR A 420 -7.29 26.65 -11.60
CA THR A 420 -7.93 25.33 -11.67
C THR A 420 -8.41 24.90 -10.29
N PRO A 421 -9.73 24.79 -10.05
CA PRO A 421 -10.29 24.27 -8.81
C PRO A 421 -9.72 22.89 -8.43
N SER A 422 -9.31 22.73 -7.17
CA SER A 422 -8.72 21.47 -6.67
C SER A 422 -9.80 20.44 -6.33
N VAL A 423 -10.36 19.81 -7.35
CA VAL A 423 -11.46 18.80 -7.25
C VAL A 423 -10.98 17.36 -7.02
N HIS A 424 -9.70 17.15 -6.69
CA HIS A 424 -9.07 15.84 -6.58
C HIS A 424 -9.78 14.92 -5.57
N LEU A 425 -9.92 15.37 -4.31
CA LEU A 425 -10.56 14.58 -3.26
C LEU A 425 -12.07 14.39 -3.50
N PHE A 426 -12.75 15.40 -4.05
CA PHE A 426 -14.15 15.28 -4.47
C PHE A 426 -14.32 14.19 -5.54
N SER A 427 -13.41 14.11 -6.50
CA SER A 427 -13.45 13.09 -7.55
C SER A 427 -13.09 11.69 -7.00
N GLN A 428 -12.12 11.61 -6.08
CA GLN A 428 -11.78 10.35 -5.38
C GLN A 428 -12.96 9.83 -4.53
N SER A 429 -13.77 10.73 -3.97
CA SER A 429 -14.99 10.38 -3.25
C SER A 429 -16.11 9.83 -4.15
N ARG A 430 -15.83 9.63 -5.45
CA ARG A 430 -16.77 9.30 -6.54
C ARG A 430 -17.71 10.43 -6.93
N GLY A 431 -17.45 11.66 -6.48
CA GLY A 431 -18.14 12.85 -6.97
C GLY A 431 -17.90 13.06 -8.46
N ARG A 432 -18.94 13.49 -9.19
CA ARG A 432 -18.85 13.84 -10.62
C ARG A 432 -18.75 15.35 -10.76
N VAL A 433 -17.71 15.81 -11.43
CA VAL A 433 -17.52 17.24 -11.71
C VAL A 433 -18.42 17.68 -12.86
N ALA A 434 -18.82 18.94 -12.84
CA ALA A 434 -19.56 19.62 -13.91
C ALA A 434 -18.68 20.71 -14.52
N TYR A 435 -18.80 20.91 -15.83
CA TYR A 435 -18.14 22.03 -16.49
C TYR A 435 -19.04 23.26 -16.40
N ASP A 436 -18.51 24.34 -15.83
CA ASP A 436 -19.19 25.64 -15.76
C ASP A 436 -18.71 26.51 -16.92
N GLU A 437 -19.60 26.80 -17.87
CA GLU A 437 -19.29 27.55 -19.09
C GLU A 437 -18.94 29.02 -18.80
N ALA A 438 -19.55 29.62 -17.76
CA ALA A 438 -19.35 31.02 -17.41
C ALA A 438 -17.92 31.28 -16.92
N SER A 439 -17.44 30.45 -15.98
CA SER A 439 -16.08 30.55 -15.45
C SER A 439 -15.05 29.73 -16.25
N ARG A 440 -15.50 28.85 -17.16
CA ARG A 440 -14.70 27.89 -17.94
C ARG A 440 -13.86 26.97 -17.05
N ARG A 441 -14.49 26.41 -16.01
CA ARG A 441 -13.84 25.57 -14.99
C ARG A 441 -14.64 24.29 -14.77
N PHE A 442 -13.94 23.22 -14.40
CA PHE A 442 -14.59 22.05 -13.82
C PHE A 442 -14.79 22.26 -12.32
N LEU A 443 -16.04 22.16 -11.86
CA LEU A 443 -16.46 22.36 -10.49
C LEU A 443 -17.12 21.09 -9.92
N PRO A 444 -17.20 20.94 -8.60
CA PRO A 444 -18.02 19.91 -7.97
C PRO A 444 -19.46 19.93 -8.49
N GLY A 445 -19.96 18.79 -8.95
CA GLY A 445 -21.33 18.64 -9.48
C GLY A 445 -22.15 17.70 -8.62
N THR A 446 -22.23 16.43 -9.02
CA THR A 446 -22.99 15.41 -8.28
C THR A 446 -22.14 14.80 -7.17
N TYR A 447 -22.61 14.90 -5.94
CA TYR A 447 -22.00 14.31 -4.76
C TYR A 447 -22.38 12.83 -4.63
N ALA A 448 -21.41 11.96 -4.39
CA ALA A 448 -21.62 10.53 -4.13
C ALA A 448 -21.51 10.17 -2.64
N GLN A 449 -20.96 11.08 -1.83
CA GLN A 449 -20.76 10.92 -0.40
C GLN A 449 -21.24 12.16 0.33
N ASP A 450 -21.40 12.03 1.65
CA ASP A 450 -21.89 13.09 2.52
C ASP A 450 -20.77 14.10 2.82
N CYS A 451 -20.48 14.93 1.82
CA CYS A 451 -19.48 15.98 1.87
C CYS A 451 -19.96 17.27 1.22
N ALA A 452 -19.22 18.35 1.45
CA ALA A 452 -19.41 19.64 0.81
C ALA A 452 -18.07 20.18 0.33
N SER A 453 -17.99 20.69 -0.90
CA SER A 453 -16.85 21.49 -1.36
C SER A 453 -17.14 22.97 -1.15
N VAL A 454 -16.16 23.74 -0.66
CA VAL A 454 -16.31 25.16 -0.36
C VAL A 454 -15.09 25.99 -0.78
N GLY A 455 -15.33 27.27 -1.05
CA GLY A 455 -14.30 28.22 -1.47
C GLY A 455 -13.90 28.01 -2.94
N ALA A 456 -12.63 28.31 -3.26
CA ALA A 456 -12.18 28.29 -4.65
C ALA A 456 -12.28 26.90 -5.32
N CYS A 457 -12.27 25.80 -4.56
CA CYS A 457 -12.50 24.47 -5.14
C CYS A 457 -13.96 24.25 -5.59
N ASN A 458 -14.91 24.99 -5.02
CA ASN A 458 -16.31 25.02 -5.43
C ASN A 458 -16.63 26.18 -6.40
N GLY A 459 -15.63 26.99 -6.75
CA GLY A 459 -15.78 28.09 -7.70
C GLY A 459 -16.17 29.44 -7.07
N ALA A 460 -16.13 29.58 -5.74
CA ALA A 460 -16.38 30.87 -5.09
C ALA A 460 -15.38 31.94 -5.57
N GLU A 461 -15.92 33.11 -5.92
CA GLU A 461 -15.13 34.26 -6.38
C GLU A 461 -15.03 35.32 -5.29
N GLY A 462 -13.79 35.64 -4.90
CA GLY A 462 -13.49 36.63 -3.86
C GLY A 462 -13.56 36.07 -2.42
N LEU A 463 -12.92 36.81 -1.51
CA LEU A 463 -12.74 36.39 -0.12
C LEU A 463 -14.04 36.37 0.69
N ALA A 464 -14.94 37.33 0.46
CA ALA A 464 -16.22 37.42 1.17
C ALA A 464 -17.13 36.20 0.88
N ALA A 465 -17.26 35.82 -0.38
CA ALA A 465 -18.00 34.62 -0.77
C ALA A 465 -17.35 33.34 -0.21
N THR A 466 -16.01 33.27 -0.24
CA THR A 466 -15.22 32.16 0.30
C THR A 466 -15.47 31.93 1.79
N LEU A 467 -15.47 33.00 2.61
CA LEU A 467 -15.78 32.90 4.04
C LEU A 467 -17.24 32.53 4.29
N ALA A 468 -18.17 33.19 3.58
CA ALA A 468 -19.61 32.95 3.75
C ALA A 468 -19.98 31.49 3.45
N GLU A 469 -19.40 30.91 2.39
CA GLU A 469 -19.61 29.51 2.04
C GLU A 469 -19.02 28.56 3.08
N GLY A 470 -17.82 28.84 3.59
CA GLY A 470 -17.19 28.09 4.67
C GLY A 470 -18.07 28.04 5.93
N TYR A 471 -18.49 29.20 6.45
CA TYR A 471 -19.39 29.28 7.60
C TYR A 471 -20.69 28.50 7.35
N ALA A 472 -21.33 28.70 6.18
CA ALA A 472 -22.57 28.03 5.85
C ALA A 472 -22.43 26.50 5.81
N ALA A 473 -21.31 25.97 5.30
CA ALA A 473 -21.07 24.53 5.28
C ALA A 473 -20.85 23.95 6.69
N GLY A 474 -20.10 24.65 7.55
CA GLY A 474 -19.92 24.23 8.95
C GLY A 474 -21.24 24.24 9.73
N GLU A 475 -22.03 25.31 9.59
CA GLU A 475 -23.36 25.43 10.20
C GLU A 475 -24.33 24.35 9.67
N LYS A 476 -24.32 24.08 8.37
CA LYS A 476 -25.14 23.04 7.73
C LYS A 476 -24.75 21.64 8.24
N ALA A 477 -23.46 21.35 8.33
CA ALA A 477 -22.97 20.07 8.86
C ALA A 477 -23.47 19.85 10.30
N LEU A 478 -23.41 20.87 11.15
CA LEU A 478 -23.96 20.80 12.51
C LEU A 478 -25.47 20.56 12.51
N LYS A 479 -26.23 21.30 11.70
CA LYS A 479 -27.68 21.16 11.61
C LYS A 479 -28.10 19.76 11.17
N GLU A 480 -27.43 19.20 10.16
CA GLU A 480 -27.70 17.85 9.66
C GLU A 480 -27.32 16.76 10.67
N LEU A 481 -26.39 17.06 11.59
CA LEU A 481 -26.05 16.23 12.73
C LEU A 481 -26.97 16.43 13.95
N GLY A 482 -28.00 17.30 13.83
CA GLY A 482 -28.98 17.57 14.88
C GLY A 482 -28.56 18.64 15.90
N PHE A 483 -27.54 19.44 15.61
CA PHE A 483 -27.04 20.49 16.51
C PHE A 483 -27.43 21.90 16.04
N THR A 484 -27.58 22.82 16.99
CA THR A 484 -27.81 24.25 16.68
C THR A 484 -26.49 24.93 16.37
N ALA A 485 -26.40 25.65 15.26
CA ALA A 485 -25.22 26.46 14.95
C ALA A 485 -25.27 27.81 15.69
N LYS A 486 -24.14 28.28 16.23
CA LYS A 486 -24.03 29.55 16.99
C LYS A 486 -22.89 30.46 16.52
N ALA A 487 -22.35 30.23 15.33
CA ALA A 487 -21.11 30.88 14.90
C ALA A 487 -21.29 32.34 14.51
N SER A 488 -20.44 33.21 15.07
CA SER A 488 -20.25 34.57 14.56
C SER A 488 -19.50 34.51 13.24
N ARG A 489 -20.05 35.16 12.20
CA ARG A 489 -19.41 35.22 10.89
C ARG A 489 -18.46 36.42 10.80
N ALA A 490 -17.21 36.15 10.42
CA ALA A 490 -16.24 37.19 10.12
C ALA A 490 -16.70 38.06 8.94
N LYS A 491 -16.42 39.36 9.01
CA LYS A 491 -16.77 40.34 7.99
C LYS A 491 -15.53 40.70 7.18
N VAL A 492 -15.66 40.71 5.85
CA VAL A 492 -14.62 41.21 4.95
C VAL A 492 -14.88 42.69 4.67
N GLU A 493 -13.98 43.57 5.10
CA GLU A 493 -14.05 45.00 4.78
C GLU A 493 -13.35 45.35 3.47
N LYS A 494 -12.28 44.62 3.14
CA LYS A 494 -11.50 44.83 1.91
C LYS A 494 -10.93 43.51 1.42
N ALA A 495 -11.01 43.27 0.13
CA ALA A 495 -10.38 42.13 -0.53
C ALA A 495 -10.12 42.45 -1.99
N GLU A 496 -9.20 41.71 -2.59
CA GLU A 496 -8.96 41.76 -4.02
C GLU A 496 -10.02 40.95 -4.79
N THR A 497 -10.34 41.40 -6.00
CA THR A 497 -11.20 40.68 -6.94
C THR A 497 -10.48 40.55 -8.26
N TRP A 498 -10.44 39.33 -8.80
CA TRP A 498 -9.82 39.05 -10.10
C TRP A 498 -10.71 38.13 -10.93
N GLY A 499 -10.71 38.33 -12.25
CA GLY A 499 -11.50 37.54 -13.18
C GLY A 499 -10.74 37.19 -14.46
N GLY A 500 -11.37 36.32 -15.27
CA GLY A 500 -10.85 35.90 -16.56
C GLY A 500 -9.88 34.71 -16.51
N GLY A 501 -9.15 34.52 -17.60
CA GLY A 501 -8.21 33.42 -17.80
C GLY A 501 -8.34 32.78 -19.17
N MET A 502 -7.44 31.83 -19.44
CA MET A 502 -7.43 31.05 -20.67
C MET A 502 -7.01 29.60 -20.40
N LEU A 503 -7.28 28.74 -21.39
CA LEU A 503 -6.77 27.38 -21.46
C LEU A 503 -6.13 27.16 -22.83
N GLY A 504 -5.23 26.18 -22.91
CA GLY A 504 -4.51 25.84 -24.13
C GLY A 504 -3.29 26.72 -24.38
N ALA A 505 -2.92 26.90 -25.65
CA ALA A 505 -1.72 27.61 -26.09
C ALA A 505 -2.02 29.06 -26.51
N VAL A 506 -1.06 29.98 -26.27
CA VAL A 506 -1.22 31.39 -26.66
C VAL A 506 -0.96 31.59 -28.16
N PRO A 507 -1.40 32.71 -28.75
CA PRO A 507 -0.96 33.12 -30.09
C PRO A 507 0.58 33.20 -30.16
N GLY A 508 1.18 32.55 -31.16
CA GLY A 508 2.63 32.31 -31.24
C GLY A 508 3.05 30.87 -30.91
N ALA A 509 2.19 30.09 -30.26
CA ALA A 509 2.34 28.65 -30.01
C ALA A 509 1.13 27.84 -30.54
N GLY A 510 0.40 28.40 -31.51
CA GLY A 510 -0.74 27.77 -32.18
C GLY A 510 -0.35 26.59 -33.08
N PRO A 511 -1.33 25.92 -33.73
CA PRO A 511 -1.13 24.71 -34.53
C PRO A 511 -0.05 24.84 -35.62
N GLU A 512 0.06 26.01 -36.23
CA GLU A 512 0.99 26.31 -37.33
C GLU A 512 2.43 26.59 -36.87
N LYS A 513 2.70 26.56 -35.57
CA LYS A 513 4.00 26.94 -34.99
C LYS A 513 4.70 25.72 -34.41
N ILE A 514 5.93 25.50 -34.84
CA ILE A 514 6.82 24.46 -34.31
C ILE A 514 7.77 25.12 -33.32
N VAL A 515 7.29 25.32 -32.09
CA VAL A 515 8.05 25.93 -31.00
C VAL A 515 8.01 25.04 -29.75
N LYS A 516 8.99 25.19 -28.86
CA LYS A 516 9.02 24.50 -27.56
C LYS A 516 8.11 25.23 -26.58
N ALA A 517 6.81 24.98 -26.67
CA ALA A 517 5.82 25.49 -25.73
C ALA A 517 5.39 24.37 -24.78
N PHE A 518 5.97 24.35 -23.58
CA PHE A 518 5.77 23.28 -22.61
C PHE A 518 4.38 23.38 -21.97
N VAL A 519 3.77 22.21 -21.79
CA VAL A 519 2.48 21.97 -21.13
C VAL A 519 2.71 21.18 -19.85
N ASP A 520 3.49 20.10 -19.95
CA ASP A 520 3.99 19.34 -18.80
C ASP A 520 5.48 19.55 -18.68
N PHE A 521 5.87 20.27 -17.63
CA PHE A 521 7.26 20.63 -17.43
C PHE A 521 8.09 19.40 -17.05
N GLN A 522 7.65 18.59 -16.10
CA GLN A 522 8.47 17.51 -15.55
C GLN A 522 8.76 16.44 -16.60
N ASN A 523 7.75 16.06 -17.40
CA ASN A 523 7.88 15.05 -18.46
C ASN A 523 8.26 15.61 -19.84
N ASP A 524 8.59 16.91 -19.93
CA ASP A 524 9.00 17.57 -21.19
C ASP A 524 7.94 17.50 -22.31
N VAL A 525 6.66 17.54 -21.97
CA VAL A 525 5.56 17.50 -22.95
C VAL A 525 5.25 18.91 -23.44
N THR A 526 5.22 19.08 -24.75
CA THR A 526 4.89 20.35 -25.40
C THR A 526 3.50 20.34 -26.03
N ALA A 527 2.98 21.53 -26.37
CA ALA A 527 1.75 21.67 -27.13
C ALA A 527 1.80 20.87 -28.45
N LYS A 528 2.96 20.87 -29.13
CA LYS A 528 3.18 20.08 -30.35
C LYS A 528 2.98 18.57 -30.12
N ASP A 529 3.41 18.04 -28.99
CA ASP A 529 3.30 16.62 -28.67
C ASP A 529 1.83 16.18 -28.51
N ILE A 530 1.02 17.01 -27.84
CA ILE A 530 -0.43 16.78 -27.72
C ILE A 530 -1.10 16.80 -29.10
N ARG A 531 -0.80 17.80 -29.94
CA ARG A 531 -1.33 17.88 -31.31
C ARG A 531 -0.88 16.70 -32.17
N LEU A 532 0.37 16.26 -32.02
CA LEU A 532 0.89 15.08 -32.71
C LEU A 532 0.14 13.82 -32.29
N ALA A 533 -0.10 13.60 -31.00
CA ALA A 533 -0.84 12.44 -30.50
C ALA A 533 -2.23 12.33 -31.14
N VAL A 534 -2.95 13.45 -31.23
CA VAL A 534 -4.27 13.49 -31.89
C VAL A 534 -4.16 13.21 -33.40
N ARG A 535 -3.16 13.78 -34.08
CA ARG A 535 -2.90 13.50 -35.51
C ARG A 535 -2.57 12.04 -35.78
N GLU A 536 -1.87 11.37 -34.86
CA GLU A 536 -1.55 9.93 -34.90
C GLU A 536 -2.76 9.02 -34.59
N GLY A 537 -3.96 9.58 -34.46
CA GLY A 537 -5.21 8.82 -34.34
C GLY A 537 -5.77 8.75 -32.92
N MET A 538 -5.14 9.39 -31.94
CA MET A 538 -5.66 9.41 -30.58
C MET A 538 -6.85 10.35 -30.48
N ARG A 539 -7.87 9.93 -29.72
CA ARG A 539 -9.15 10.66 -29.58
C ARG A 539 -9.50 10.85 -28.12
N SER A 540 -9.42 9.78 -27.32
CA SER A 540 -9.62 9.85 -25.87
C SER A 540 -8.47 10.60 -25.20
N ILE A 541 -8.78 11.47 -24.23
CA ILE A 541 -7.77 12.14 -23.39
C ILE A 541 -6.88 11.13 -22.66
N GLU A 542 -7.41 9.95 -22.34
CA GLU A 542 -6.66 8.87 -21.69
C GLU A 542 -5.60 8.27 -22.63
N HIS A 543 -5.84 8.23 -23.95
CA HIS A 543 -4.83 7.84 -24.95
C HIS A 543 -3.78 8.92 -25.13
N VAL A 544 -4.20 10.19 -25.25
CA VAL A 544 -3.29 11.34 -25.35
C VAL A 544 -2.35 11.38 -24.14
N LYS A 545 -2.89 11.21 -22.92
CA LYS A 545 -2.12 11.08 -21.68
C LYS A 545 -1.08 9.96 -21.76
N ARG A 546 -1.49 8.72 -22.08
CA ARG A 546 -0.58 7.56 -22.10
C ARG A 546 0.52 7.68 -23.16
N PHE A 547 0.20 8.26 -24.30
CA PHE A 547 1.16 8.40 -25.40
C PHE A 547 2.16 9.52 -25.17
N THR A 548 1.69 10.66 -24.65
CA THR A 548 2.54 11.84 -24.43
C THR A 548 3.19 11.86 -23.06
N THR A 549 2.66 11.11 -22.09
CA THR A 549 2.99 11.16 -20.64
C THR A 549 2.54 12.44 -19.92
N ASN A 550 1.69 13.25 -20.55
CA ASN A 550 1.12 14.46 -19.94
C ASN A 550 0.32 14.11 -18.67
N GLY A 551 0.68 14.73 -17.54
CA GLY A 551 0.02 14.53 -16.25
C GLY A 551 0.34 13.20 -15.57
N MET A 552 1.45 12.55 -15.95
CA MET A 552 1.92 11.30 -15.33
C MET A 552 3.12 11.49 -14.40
N ALA A 553 3.64 12.72 -14.28
CA ALA A 553 4.78 13.05 -13.42
C ALA A 553 4.43 13.06 -11.92
N THR A 554 5.41 13.35 -11.06
CA THR A 554 5.22 13.35 -9.59
C THR A 554 4.31 14.46 -9.07
N ASP A 555 4.03 15.47 -9.88
CA ASP A 555 3.02 16.51 -9.63
C ASP A 555 1.60 16.06 -10.01
N GLN A 556 1.46 14.97 -10.78
CA GLN A 556 0.20 14.39 -11.29
C GLN A 556 -0.60 15.37 -12.17
N GLY A 557 0.10 16.25 -12.91
CA GLY A 557 -0.50 17.16 -13.87
C GLY A 557 -1.34 18.28 -13.26
N LYS A 558 -1.02 18.68 -12.02
CA LYS A 558 -1.66 19.80 -11.31
C LYS A 558 -1.64 21.10 -12.13
N THR A 559 -0.58 21.31 -12.91
CA THR A 559 -0.43 22.49 -13.77
C THR A 559 -0.62 22.20 -15.26
N SER A 560 -0.55 20.93 -15.70
CA SER A 560 -0.49 20.56 -17.13
C SER A 560 -1.82 20.09 -17.73
N ASN A 561 -2.64 19.35 -16.97
CA ASN A 561 -3.78 18.60 -17.51
C ASN A 561 -4.81 19.47 -18.24
N MET A 562 -5.15 20.64 -17.67
CA MET A 562 -6.16 21.52 -18.26
C MET A 562 -5.71 22.16 -19.57
N HIS A 563 -4.41 22.50 -19.71
CA HIS A 563 -3.86 22.96 -20.99
C HIS A 563 -3.81 21.83 -22.02
N GLY A 564 -3.35 20.64 -21.61
CA GLY A 564 -3.34 19.47 -22.48
C GLY A 564 -4.73 19.11 -23.00
N LEU A 565 -5.75 19.17 -22.14
CA LEU A 565 -7.15 18.96 -22.49
C LEU A 565 -7.64 19.98 -23.53
N ALA A 566 -7.38 21.27 -23.31
CA ALA A 566 -7.82 22.32 -24.23
C ALA A 566 -7.12 22.24 -25.59
N ILE A 567 -5.84 21.85 -25.64
CA ILE A 567 -5.12 21.63 -26.90
C ILE A 567 -5.65 20.39 -27.62
N ALA A 568 -5.99 19.31 -26.89
CA ALA A 568 -6.63 18.15 -27.50
C ALA A 568 -8.02 18.51 -28.06
N ALA A 569 -8.81 19.29 -27.32
CA ALA A 569 -10.11 19.80 -27.75
C ALA A 569 -10.01 20.68 -29.01
N GLU A 570 -9.02 21.58 -29.08
CA GLU A 570 -8.69 22.40 -30.25
C GLU A 570 -8.49 21.54 -31.50
N VAL A 571 -7.67 20.48 -31.44
CA VAL A 571 -7.36 19.65 -32.61
C VAL A 571 -8.49 18.68 -32.97
N LEU A 572 -9.29 18.27 -31.99
CA LEU A 572 -10.43 17.38 -32.21
C LEU A 572 -11.68 18.12 -32.70
N ASP A 573 -11.66 19.46 -32.69
CA ASP A 573 -12.79 20.32 -32.98
C ASP A 573 -14.02 19.97 -32.14
N LYS A 574 -13.81 19.86 -30.82
CA LYS A 574 -14.85 19.52 -29.84
C LYS A 574 -14.82 20.43 -28.64
N PRO A 575 -15.99 20.72 -28.02
CA PRO A 575 -16.03 21.38 -26.71
C PRO A 575 -15.22 20.61 -25.65
N ILE A 576 -14.57 21.35 -24.75
CA ILE A 576 -13.82 20.79 -23.61
C ILE A 576 -14.59 19.71 -22.83
N PRO A 577 -15.87 19.89 -22.45
CA PRO A 577 -16.59 18.88 -21.68
C PRO A 577 -16.80 17.55 -22.43
N GLU A 578 -16.80 17.54 -23.78
CA GLU A 578 -16.99 16.32 -24.57
C GLU A 578 -15.73 15.44 -24.68
N ILE A 579 -14.55 16.02 -24.45
CA ILE A 579 -13.29 15.25 -24.44
C ILE A 579 -13.16 14.42 -23.15
N GLY A 580 -13.72 14.94 -22.05
CA GLY A 580 -13.66 14.34 -20.72
C GLY A 580 -12.36 14.63 -19.98
N LEU A 581 -12.37 14.44 -18.66
CA LEU A 581 -11.19 14.54 -17.80
C LEU A 581 -10.52 13.18 -17.64
N THR A 582 -9.23 13.20 -17.28
CA THR A 582 -8.57 11.98 -16.82
C THR A 582 -8.97 11.65 -15.39
N THR A 583 -8.90 10.37 -15.03
CA THR A 583 -9.32 9.93 -13.69
C THR A 583 -8.41 10.49 -12.58
N PHE A 584 -8.98 11.15 -11.58
CA PHE A 584 -8.28 11.51 -10.35
C PHE A 584 -8.12 10.31 -9.43
N ARG A 585 -6.89 10.06 -8.95
CA ARG A 585 -6.57 8.92 -8.08
C ARG A 585 -5.89 9.41 -6.81
N ALA A 586 -6.01 8.61 -5.74
CA ALA A 586 -5.13 8.75 -4.60
C ALA A 586 -3.74 8.18 -4.96
N PRO A 587 -2.66 8.70 -4.36
CA PRO A 587 -2.65 9.80 -3.38
C PRO A 587 -2.63 11.20 -4.07
N TYR A 588 -3.17 12.24 -3.41
CA TYR A 588 -3.16 13.64 -3.90
C TYR A 588 -1.73 14.16 -4.16
N THR A 589 -0.84 13.89 -3.22
CA THR A 589 0.62 14.01 -3.33
C THR A 589 1.25 12.69 -2.86
N PRO A 590 2.46 12.32 -3.32
CA PRO A 590 3.12 11.08 -2.93
C PRO A 590 3.23 10.92 -1.41
N VAL A 591 3.04 9.69 -0.94
CA VAL A 591 3.17 9.26 0.46
C VAL A 591 4.31 8.25 0.53
N THR A 592 5.10 8.27 1.61
CA THR A 592 6.17 7.29 1.79
C THR A 592 5.61 5.89 1.99
N PHE A 593 6.34 4.87 1.55
CA PHE A 593 5.95 3.48 1.84
C PHE A 593 6.01 3.20 3.35
N GLY A 594 6.93 3.83 4.08
CA GLY A 594 7.04 3.71 5.53
C GLY A 594 5.77 4.16 6.26
N ALA A 595 5.13 5.25 5.86
CA ALA A 595 3.86 5.68 6.45
C ALA A 595 2.71 4.66 6.23
N ILE A 596 2.71 3.95 5.10
CA ILE A 596 1.69 2.94 4.78
C ILE A 596 1.95 1.61 5.52
N VAL A 597 3.19 1.13 5.48
CA VAL A 597 3.61 -0.13 6.15
C VAL A 597 3.57 0.02 7.66
N ASN A 598 3.95 1.19 8.17
CA ASN A 598 3.95 1.53 9.58
C ASN A 598 4.76 0.52 10.43
N HIS A 599 4.10 -0.18 11.36
CA HIS A 599 4.72 -1.14 12.27
C HIS A 599 4.67 -2.57 11.73
N ALA A 600 4.04 -2.82 10.57
CA ALA A 600 3.98 -4.13 9.93
C ALA A 600 5.33 -4.49 9.27
N LYS A 601 6.39 -4.60 10.08
CA LYS A 601 7.76 -4.94 9.67
C LYS A 601 8.46 -5.80 10.72
N GLY A 602 9.43 -6.59 10.30
CA GLY A 602 10.18 -7.47 11.20
C GLY A 602 9.26 -8.45 11.95
N GLU A 603 9.44 -8.57 13.26
CA GLU A 603 8.64 -9.46 14.13
C GLU A 603 7.15 -9.09 14.21
N LEU A 604 6.78 -7.87 13.80
CA LEU A 604 5.40 -7.39 13.78
C LEU A 604 4.74 -7.48 12.39
N PHE A 605 5.41 -8.08 11.40
CA PHE A 605 4.85 -8.24 10.05
C PHE A 605 3.60 -9.12 10.04
N ASP A 606 3.63 -10.22 10.78
CA ASP A 606 2.48 -11.10 11.03
C ASP A 606 2.59 -11.68 12.47
N PRO A 607 1.47 -11.95 13.18
CA PRO A 607 1.53 -12.49 14.53
C PRO A 607 2.25 -13.85 14.59
N THR A 608 3.11 -13.99 15.60
CA THR A 608 3.72 -15.28 15.96
C THR A 608 2.95 -15.91 17.10
N ARG A 609 2.34 -17.07 16.87
CA ARG A 609 1.62 -17.87 17.87
C ARG A 609 2.55 -18.91 18.48
N ARG A 610 2.49 -19.07 19.80
CA ARG A 610 3.34 -19.95 20.60
C ARG A 610 2.48 -20.77 21.55
N THR A 611 2.79 -22.05 21.70
CA THR A 611 2.08 -22.94 22.61
C THR A 611 2.58 -22.72 24.06
N PRO A 612 1.87 -23.24 25.08
CA PRO A 612 2.37 -23.22 26.45
C PRO A 612 3.70 -23.97 26.65
N PHE A 613 4.14 -24.80 25.71
CA PHE A 613 5.39 -25.55 25.80
C PHE A 613 6.59 -24.83 25.16
N HIS A 614 6.34 -23.81 24.34
CA HIS A 614 7.35 -23.15 23.51
C HIS A 614 8.64 -22.78 24.26
N GLY A 615 8.52 -22.13 25.44
CA GLY A 615 9.69 -21.73 26.22
C GLY A 615 10.56 -22.89 26.69
N TRP A 616 10.01 -24.11 26.81
CA TRP A 616 10.79 -25.31 27.09
C TRP A 616 11.33 -25.99 25.88
N GLU A 617 10.58 -25.99 24.79
CA GLU A 617 11.09 -26.49 23.52
C GLU A 617 12.36 -25.70 23.15
N GLU A 618 12.31 -24.37 23.28
CA GLU A 618 13.48 -23.49 23.16
C GLU A 618 14.61 -23.88 24.14
N ALA A 619 14.28 -24.12 25.41
CA ALA A 619 15.26 -24.52 26.42
C ALA A 619 15.88 -25.92 26.16
N GLN A 620 15.16 -26.82 25.48
CA GLN A 620 15.68 -28.11 25.02
C GLN A 620 16.44 -28.02 23.69
N GLY A 621 16.55 -26.83 23.11
CA GLY A 621 17.27 -26.60 21.85
C GLY A 621 16.46 -27.00 20.61
N ALA A 622 15.13 -27.00 20.68
CA ALA A 622 14.27 -27.23 19.52
C ALA A 622 14.59 -26.22 18.41
N VAL A 623 14.63 -26.71 17.18
CA VAL A 623 14.57 -25.87 15.98
C VAL A 623 13.10 -25.75 15.60
N PHE A 624 12.63 -24.58 15.18
CA PHE A 624 11.22 -24.33 14.89
C PHE A 624 10.96 -24.15 13.39
N GLU A 625 9.79 -24.60 12.95
CA GLU A 625 9.21 -24.27 11.64
C GLU A 625 7.98 -23.36 11.79
N ASP A 626 7.63 -22.67 10.70
CA ASP A 626 6.42 -21.85 10.59
C ASP A 626 5.27 -22.66 10.01
N VAL A 627 4.29 -23.02 10.85
CA VAL A 627 3.06 -23.71 10.42
C VAL A 627 1.91 -22.71 10.48
N GLY A 628 1.73 -21.99 9.37
CA GLY A 628 0.90 -20.79 9.36
C GLY A 628 1.52 -19.73 10.27
N GLN A 629 0.78 -19.30 11.29
CA GLN A 629 1.27 -18.36 12.31
C GLN A 629 1.91 -19.04 13.52
N TRP A 630 1.88 -20.38 13.61
CA TRP A 630 2.45 -21.10 14.75
C TRP A 630 3.93 -21.37 14.56
N LYS A 631 4.72 -21.14 15.62
CA LYS A 631 6.05 -21.73 15.77
C LYS A 631 5.93 -23.11 16.40
N ARG A 632 6.22 -24.15 15.64
CA ARG A 632 6.20 -25.54 16.12
C ARG A 632 7.61 -26.10 16.13
N ALA A 633 7.95 -26.90 17.13
CA ALA A 633 9.21 -27.63 17.13
C ALA A 633 9.28 -28.53 15.89
N TRP A 634 10.25 -28.26 15.02
CA TRP A 634 10.54 -28.99 13.80
C TRP A 634 11.29 -30.28 14.11
N TYR A 635 12.34 -30.18 14.93
CA TYR A 635 13.12 -31.30 15.48
C TYR A 635 13.97 -30.83 16.68
N TYR A 636 14.54 -31.79 17.43
CA TYR A 636 15.32 -31.58 18.65
C TYR A 636 16.75 -32.14 18.49
N PRO A 637 17.70 -31.35 17.94
CA PRO A 637 19.06 -31.81 17.69
C PRO A 637 19.86 -31.96 18.99
N ARG A 638 20.69 -33.02 19.05
CA ARG A 638 21.80 -33.09 20.02
C ARG A 638 23.04 -32.46 19.40
N LYS A 639 24.00 -32.09 20.26
CA LYS A 639 25.28 -31.52 19.82
C LYS A 639 25.95 -32.42 18.77
N GLY A 640 26.16 -31.88 17.57
CA GLY A 640 26.82 -32.57 16.45
C GLY A 640 25.88 -33.31 15.50
N GLU A 641 24.57 -33.33 15.77
CA GLU A 641 23.58 -33.85 14.82
C GLU A 641 23.15 -32.74 13.85
N ASP A 642 23.00 -33.10 12.58
CA ASP A 642 22.18 -32.35 11.63
C ASP A 642 20.70 -32.74 11.78
N MET A 643 19.83 -32.13 10.98
CA MET A 643 18.40 -32.44 11.00
C MET A 643 18.12 -33.92 10.76
N HIS A 644 18.75 -34.53 9.75
CA HIS A 644 18.48 -35.92 9.39
C HIS A 644 18.89 -36.89 10.50
N ALA A 645 20.06 -36.70 11.11
CA ALA A 645 20.51 -37.52 12.23
C ALA A 645 19.58 -37.39 13.45
N ALA A 646 19.14 -36.17 13.77
CA ALA A 646 18.20 -35.92 14.88
C ALA A 646 16.85 -36.59 14.63
N VAL A 647 16.25 -36.36 13.45
CA VAL A 647 14.96 -36.94 13.05
C VAL A 647 15.02 -38.47 13.01
N ASN A 648 16.09 -39.06 12.46
CA ASN A 648 16.26 -40.52 12.46
C ASN A 648 16.29 -41.10 13.87
N ARG A 649 17.03 -40.45 14.78
CA ARG A 649 17.08 -40.83 16.19
C ARG A 649 15.69 -40.70 16.85
N GLU A 650 14.99 -39.60 16.61
CA GLU A 650 13.65 -39.36 17.14
C GLU A 650 12.66 -40.45 16.69
N CYS A 651 12.54 -40.67 15.38
CA CYS A 651 11.67 -41.69 14.80
C CYS A 651 11.95 -43.09 15.36
N LYS A 652 13.24 -43.47 15.44
CA LYS A 652 13.65 -44.77 15.98
C LYS A 652 13.32 -44.89 17.48
N THR A 653 13.52 -43.82 18.24
CA THR A 653 13.21 -43.79 19.68
C THR A 653 11.69 -43.91 19.91
N VAL A 654 10.86 -43.23 19.11
CA VAL A 654 9.40 -43.35 19.19
C VAL A 654 8.94 -44.80 18.98
N ARG A 655 9.48 -45.49 17.96
CA ARG A 655 9.10 -46.89 17.67
C ARG A 655 9.67 -47.89 18.68
N THR A 656 10.84 -47.64 19.25
CA THR A 656 11.49 -48.60 20.16
C THR A 656 11.12 -48.42 21.62
N SER A 657 10.79 -47.18 22.02
CA SER A 657 10.38 -46.84 23.38
C SER A 657 9.14 -45.95 23.37
N ALA A 658 9.32 -44.64 23.27
CA ALA A 658 8.26 -43.65 23.15
C ALA A 658 8.82 -42.28 22.74
N GLY A 659 7.96 -41.38 22.30
CA GLY A 659 8.27 -39.96 22.21
C GLY A 659 7.10 -39.07 22.59
N MET A 660 7.44 -37.83 22.91
CA MET A 660 6.51 -36.76 23.27
C MET A 660 6.47 -35.68 22.19
N PHE A 661 5.27 -35.26 21.82
CA PHE A 661 5.05 -34.27 20.77
C PHE A 661 3.98 -33.25 21.18
N ASP A 662 4.24 -31.99 20.85
CA ASP A 662 3.29 -30.90 21.02
C ASP A 662 2.24 -30.93 19.89
N ALA A 663 1.06 -31.43 20.23
CA ALA A 663 -0.12 -31.45 19.35
C ALA A 663 -1.09 -30.28 19.64
N SER A 664 -0.71 -29.31 20.47
CA SER A 664 -1.58 -28.22 20.92
C SER A 664 -2.09 -27.35 19.78
N THR A 665 -1.40 -27.30 18.65
CA THR A 665 -1.73 -26.41 17.52
C THR A 665 -2.87 -26.90 16.64
N LEU A 666 -3.29 -28.18 16.75
CA LEU A 666 -4.44 -28.72 16.00
C LEU A 666 -5.68 -27.87 16.26
N GLY A 667 -6.56 -27.71 15.27
CA GLY A 667 -7.85 -27.07 15.54
C GLY A 667 -8.69 -27.95 16.46
N LYS A 668 -9.41 -27.33 17.38
CA LYS A 668 -10.32 -28.03 18.29
C LYS A 668 -11.65 -27.28 18.35
N ILE A 669 -12.75 -27.98 18.09
CA ILE A 669 -14.11 -27.44 18.07
C ILE A 669 -15.01 -28.34 18.93
N GLU A 670 -15.76 -27.76 19.86
CA GLU A 670 -16.88 -28.45 20.49
C GLU A 670 -18.13 -28.28 19.62
N VAL A 671 -18.78 -29.40 19.32
CA VAL A 671 -20.08 -29.45 18.65
C VAL A 671 -21.07 -30.00 19.66
N VAL A 672 -21.98 -29.15 20.13
CA VAL A 672 -22.87 -29.45 21.25
C VAL A 672 -24.32 -29.23 20.84
N GLY A 673 -25.23 -30.06 21.32
CA GLY A 673 -26.67 -29.89 21.16
C GLY A 673 -27.39 -31.17 20.78
N PRO A 674 -28.73 -31.22 20.93
CA PRO A 674 -29.50 -32.43 20.67
C PRO A 674 -29.40 -32.91 19.22
N ASP A 675 -29.13 -32.01 18.27
CA ASP A 675 -28.93 -32.35 16.84
C ASP A 675 -27.44 -32.51 16.45
N ALA A 676 -26.49 -32.47 17.40
CA ALA A 676 -25.06 -32.48 17.10
C ALA A 676 -24.64 -33.70 16.24
N ALA A 677 -25.14 -34.89 16.57
CA ALA A 677 -24.86 -36.10 15.80
C ALA A 677 -25.42 -36.03 14.36
N LYS A 678 -26.58 -35.40 14.17
CA LYS A 678 -27.20 -35.20 12.86
C LYS A 678 -26.40 -34.21 12.02
N PHE A 679 -25.93 -33.12 12.64
CA PHE A 679 -25.05 -32.17 11.98
C PHE A 679 -23.71 -32.79 11.58
N MET A 680 -23.07 -33.56 12.47
CA MET A 680 -21.86 -34.32 12.15
C MET A 680 -22.09 -35.33 11.00
N GLU A 681 -23.27 -35.96 10.95
CA GLU A 681 -23.69 -36.83 9.84
C GLU A 681 -23.79 -36.07 8.51
N LEU A 682 -24.08 -34.77 8.50
CA LEU A 682 -24.13 -33.99 7.25
C LEU A 682 -22.75 -33.45 6.84
N LEU A 683 -21.87 -33.13 7.78
CA LEU A 683 -20.60 -32.47 7.48
C LEU A 683 -19.46 -33.42 7.08
N TYR A 684 -19.49 -34.67 7.56
CA TYR A 684 -18.42 -35.63 7.33
C TYR A 684 -18.84 -36.77 6.39
N THR A 685 -17.87 -37.38 5.71
CA THR A 685 -18.12 -38.46 4.74
C THR A 685 -18.59 -39.77 5.36
N ASN A 686 -18.20 -40.07 6.61
CA ASN A 686 -18.54 -41.30 7.32
C ASN A 686 -19.69 -41.12 8.32
N PRO A 687 -20.30 -42.22 8.81
CA PRO A 687 -21.41 -42.12 9.76
C PRO A 687 -20.97 -41.61 11.14
N TRP A 688 -21.85 -40.92 11.86
CA TRP A 688 -21.62 -40.37 13.21
C TRP A 688 -22.72 -40.72 14.21
N ALA A 689 -23.98 -40.87 13.75
CA ALA A 689 -25.11 -41.17 14.64
C ALA A 689 -24.90 -42.44 15.49
N LYS A 690 -24.19 -43.45 14.96
CA LYS A 690 -23.90 -44.74 15.60
C LYS A 690 -22.59 -44.79 16.41
N LEU A 691 -21.80 -43.71 16.43
CA LEU A 691 -20.58 -43.70 17.23
C LEU A 691 -20.95 -43.60 18.70
N GLU A 692 -20.58 -44.55 19.55
CA GLU A 692 -20.93 -44.49 20.98
C GLU A 692 -20.14 -43.40 21.72
N ALA A 693 -20.71 -42.84 22.81
CA ALA A 693 -19.98 -41.96 23.70
C ALA A 693 -18.73 -42.65 24.27
N GLY A 694 -17.65 -41.90 24.44
CA GLY A 694 -16.33 -42.42 24.82
C GLY A 694 -15.55 -43.07 23.67
N ARG A 695 -16.04 -43.00 22.42
CA ARG A 695 -15.34 -43.49 21.23
C ARG A 695 -14.93 -42.35 20.31
N CYS A 696 -13.89 -42.60 19.54
CA CYS A 696 -13.36 -41.68 18.55
C CYS A 696 -13.54 -42.24 17.14
N ARG A 697 -13.50 -41.36 16.15
CA ARG A 697 -13.49 -41.73 14.74
C ARG A 697 -12.68 -40.72 13.94
N TYR A 698 -11.85 -41.21 13.02
CA TYR A 698 -11.22 -40.39 12.00
C TYR A 698 -12.27 -39.98 10.98
N GLY A 699 -12.39 -38.70 10.69
CA GLY A 699 -13.36 -38.11 9.77
C GLY A 699 -12.68 -37.34 8.66
N ILE A 700 -13.29 -37.37 7.47
CA ILE A 700 -12.91 -36.54 6.33
C ILE A 700 -14.05 -35.56 6.04
N MET A 701 -13.72 -34.29 5.93
CA MET A 701 -14.61 -33.25 5.42
C MET A 701 -14.31 -32.99 3.96
N LEU A 702 -15.36 -32.76 3.16
CA LEU A 702 -15.22 -32.40 1.76
C LEU A 702 -15.77 -31.00 1.52
N ARG A 703 -15.36 -30.40 0.41
CA ARG A 703 -16.14 -29.32 -0.21
C ARG A 703 -17.27 -29.91 -1.06
N GLU A 704 -18.22 -29.07 -1.47
CA GLU A 704 -19.33 -29.47 -2.35
C GLU A 704 -18.88 -30.11 -3.67
N ASP A 705 -17.70 -29.72 -4.16
CA ASP A 705 -17.10 -30.26 -5.38
C ASP A 705 -16.61 -31.71 -5.24
N GLY A 706 -16.53 -32.25 -4.01
CA GLY A 706 -16.16 -33.63 -3.70
C GLY A 706 -14.71 -33.83 -3.29
N PHE A 707 -13.89 -32.77 -3.24
CA PHE A 707 -12.49 -32.88 -2.85
C PHE A 707 -12.29 -32.74 -1.33
N ILE A 708 -11.22 -33.38 -0.82
CA ILE A 708 -10.84 -33.31 0.59
C ILE A 708 -10.60 -31.85 0.98
N TYR A 709 -11.25 -31.43 2.06
CA TYR A 709 -11.16 -30.09 2.61
C TYR A 709 -10.30 -30.07 3.88
N ASP A 710 -10.58 -30.97 4.80
CA ASP A 710 -9.85 -31.18 6.05
C ASP A 710 -10.14 -32.58 6.60
N ASP A 711 -9.37 -32.97 7.61
CA ASP A 711 -9.50 -34.26 8.28
C ASP A 711 -9.15 -34.12 9.78
N GLY A 712 -9.44 -35.17 10.53
CA GLY A 712 -9.07 -35.23 11.93
C GLY A 712 -9.79 -36.32 12.69
N VAL A 713 -9.49 -36.44 13.98
CA VAL A 713 -10.11 -37.43 14.85
C VAL A 713 -11.08 -36.74 15.80
N VAL A 714 -12.33 -37.13 15.73
CA VAL A 714 -13.38 -36.59 16.59
C VAL A 714 -13.69 -37.59 17.70
N GLY A 715 -13.69 -37.12 18.94
CA GLY A 715 -14.17 -37.87 20.11
C GLY A 715 -15.63 -37.52 20.42
N ARG A 716 -16.51 -38.51 20.57
CA ARG A 716 -17.87 -38.29 21.09
C ARG A 716 -17.81 -38.37 22.62
N LEU A 717 -18.02 -37.25 23.30
CA LEU A 717 -17.90 -37.16 24.76
C LEU A 717 -19.20 -37.60 25.46
N SER A 718 -20.35 -37.18 24.92
CA SER A 718 -21.69 -37.61 25.32
C SER A 718 -22.59 -37.75 24.09
N ASP A 719 -23.85 -38.13 24.27
CA ASP A 719 -24.80 -38.32 23.16
C ASP A 719 -24.99 -37.05 22.32
N ASP A 720 -24.84 -35.88 22.93
CA ASP A 720 -25.07 -34.56 22.36
C ASP A 720 -23.80 -33.70 22.25
N ARG A 721 -22.60 -34.30 22.37
CA ARG A 721 -21.35 -33.55 22.47
C ARG A 721 -20.17 -34.23 21.78
N PHE A 722 -19.52 -33.49 20.88
CA PHE A 722 -18.34 -33.93 20.14
C PHE A 722 -17.17 -32.97 20.34
N HIS A 723 -15.97 -33.55 20.52
CA HIS A 723 -14.70 -32.85 20.49
C HIS A 723 -14.02 -33.13 19.15
N VAL A 724 -14.14 -32.19 18.23
CA VAL A 724 -13.61 -32.27 16.86
C VAL A 724 -12.19 -31.76 16.85
N THR A 725 -11.24 -32.58 16.39
CA THR A 725 -9.91 -32.10 15.99
C THR A 725 -9.82 -31.89 14.49
N THR A 726 -9.04 -30.90 14.07
CA THR A 726 -8.80 -30.53 12.67
C THR A 726 -7.31 -30.32 12.45
N THR A 727 -6.86 -30.18 11.20
CA THR A 727 -5.47 -29.81 10.93
C THR A 727 -5.10 -28.45 11.55
N THR A 728 -3.81 -28.23 11.83
CA THR A 728 -3.32 -26.97 12.44
C THR A 728 -3.64 -25.76 11.56
N GLY A 729 -3.31 -25.82 10.26
CA GLY A 729 -3.63 -24.76 9.32
C GLY A 729 -5.12 -24.66 8.98
N GLY A 730 -5.87 -25.74 9.20
CA GLY A 730 -7.29 -25.84 8.90
C GLY A 730 -8.23 -25.28 9.96
N ALA A 731 -7.76 -25.05 11.18
CA ALA A 731 -8.64 -24.72 12.31
C ALA A 731 -9.63 -23.56 12.06
N PRO A 732 -9.21 -22.38 11.57
CA PRO A 732 -10.14 -21.28 11.32
C PRO A 732 -11.10 -21.58 10.16
N ARG A 733 -10.60 -22.24 9.11
CA ARG A 733 -11.41 -22.53 7.91
C ARG A 733 -12.47 -23.59 8.16
N VAL A 734 -12.18 -24.61 8.98
CA VAL A 734 -13.16 -25.64 9.37
C VAL A 734 -14.24 -25.05 10.27
N MET A 735 -13.87 -24.23 11.26
CA MET A 735 -14.86 -23.54 12.10
C MET A 735 -15.80 -22.68 11.25
N HIS A 736 -15.26 -21.88 10.32
CA HIS A 736 -16.10 -21.10 9.40
C HIS A 736 -16.96 -21.97 8.49
N HIS A 737 -16.44 -23.09 7.99
CA HIS A 737 -17.21 -24.00 7.14
C HIS A 737 -18.39 -24.62 7.90
N MET A 738 -18.19 -25.06 9.15
CA MET A 738 -19.27 -25.59 9.98
C MET A 738 -20.30 -24.50 10.31
N GLU A 739 -19.87 -23.30 10.68
CA GLU A 739 -20.77 -22.17 10.95
C GLU A 739 -21.56 -21.74 9.71
N ASP A 740 -20.92 -21.69 8.54
CA ASP A 740 -21.57 -21.33 7.28
C ASP A 740 -22.73 -22.28 6.98
N TYR A 741 -22.50 -23.59 6.99
CA TYR A 741 -23.57 -24.58 6.79
C TYR A 741 -24.63 -24.53 7.89
N LEU A 742 -24.24 -24.37 9.16
CA LEU A 742 -25.20 -24.31 10.26
C LEU A 742 -26.10 -23.08 10.15
N GLN A 743 -25.55 -21.90 9.84
CA GLN A 743 -26.30 -20.64 9.76
C GLN A 743 -27.13 -20.52 8.48
N THR A 744 -26.64 -21.05 7.35
CA THR A 744 -27.24 -20.79 6.03
C THR A 744 -28.07 -21.95 5.50
N GLU A 745 -27.64 -23.19 5.70
CA GLU A 745 -28.29 -24.39 5.14
C GLU A 745 -29.06 -25.20 6.19
N PHE A 746 -28.54 -25.26 7.41
CA PHE A 746 -29.10 -26.05 8.50
C PHE A 746 -29.55 -25.24 9.74
N PRO A 747 -30.15 -24.03 9.60
CA PRO A 747 -30.50 -23.19 10.75
C PRO A 747 -31.63 -23.75 11.63
N HIS A 748 -32.21 -24.89 11.23
CA HIS A 748 -33.25 -25.62 11.95
C HIS A 748 -32.68 -26.68 12.91
N LEU A 749 -31.37 -26.90 12.92
CA LEU A 749 -30.72 -27.84 13.83
C LEU A 749 -30.31 -27.13 15.14
N ASP A 750 -30.64 -27.75 16.26
CA ASP A 750 -30.23 -27.27 17.59
C ASP A 750 -28.78 -27.71 17.87
N VAL A 751 -27.83 -26.94 17.33
CA VAL A 751 -26.39 -27.18 17.45
C VAL A 751 -25.66 -25.86 17.75
N TRP A 752 -24.67 -25.94 18.63
CA TRP A 752 -23.76 -24.84 18.95
C TRP A 752 -22.34 -25.29 18.71
N LEU A 753 -21.58 -24.44 18.03
CA LEU A 753 -20.18 -24.65 17.71
C LEU A 753 -19.35 -23.71 18.59
N THR A 754 -18.25 -24.21 19.14
CA THR A 754 -17.31 -23.38 19.91
C THR A 754 -15.89 -23.79 19.59
N SER A 755 -15.10 -22.88 19.04
CA SER A 755 -13.65 -23.10 18.94
C SER A 755 -13.06 -23.14 20.35
N ILE A 756 -12.43 -24.26 20.66
CA ILE A 756 -11.68 -24.50 21.90
C ILE A 756 -10.22 -24.79 21.58
N THR A 757 -9.75 -24.31 20.42
CA THR A 757 -8.40 -24.53 19.90
C THR A 757 -7.33 -24.09 20.90
N GLU A 758 -7.47 -22.90 21.48
CA GLU A 758 -6.49 -22.35 22.43
C GLU A 758 -6.80 -22.71 23.89
N GLN A 759 -7.97 -23.31 24.17
CA GLN A 759 -8.35 -23.72 25.53
C GLN A 759 -7.56 -24.95 25.98
N TRP A 760 -7.12 -25.80 25.05
CA TRP A 760 -6.50 -27.10 25.36
C TRP A 760 -5.07 -27.18 24.83
N ALA A 761 -4.13 -27.41 25.74
CA ALA A 761 -2.81 -27.91 25.39
C ALA A 761 -2.87 -29.44 25.22
N VAL A 762 -2.14 -29.96 24.25
CA VAL A 762 -2.21 -31.38 23.88
C VAL A 762 -0.82 -32.00 23.82
N ILE A 763 -0.62 -33.03 24.63
CA ILE A 763 0.63 -33.78 24.75
C ILE A 763 0.41 -35.15 24.14
N ALA A 764 1.01 -35.41 22.98
CA ALA A 764 0.98 -36.73 22.36
C ALA A 764 2.15 -37.57 22.89
N VAL A 765 1.85 -38.69 23.54
CA VAL A 765 2.83 -39.70 23.96
C VAL A 765 2.64 -40.94 23.09
N GLN A 766 3.58 -41.18 22.18
CA GLN A 766 3.48 -42.20 21.12
C GLN A 766 4.61 -43.23 21.27
N GLY A 767 4.31 -44.52 21.14
CA GLY A 767 5.28 -45.62 21.24
C GLY A 767 4.84 -46.76 22.18
N PRO A 768 5.51 -47.92 22.14
CA PRO A 768 5.14 -49.09 22.95
C PRO A 768 5.09 -48.81 24.46
N LYS A 769 5.95 -47.89 24.96
CA LYS A 769 6.01 -47.49 26.38
C LYS A 769 5.05 -46.37 26.76
N SER A 770 4.24 -45.85 25.84
CA SER A 770 3.34 -44.73 26.09
C SER A 770 2.38 -44.93 27.25
N ARG A 771 1.81 -46.15 27.44
CA ARG A 771 0.96 -46.45 28.61
C ARG A 771 1.75 -46.37 29.91
N GLU A 772 2.89 -47.06 29.98
CA GLU A 772 3.73 -47.13 31.18
C GLU A 772 4.17 -45.73 31.65
N ILE A 773 4.37 -44.80 30.70
CA ILE A 773 4.74 -43.42 30.98
C ILE A 773 3.60 -42.62 31.60
N ILE A 774 2.36 -42.78 31.12
CA ILE A 774 1.25 -41.92 31.58
C ILE A 774 0.48 -42.53 32.75
N GLU A 775 0.49 -43.85 32.90
CA GLU A 775 -0.28 -44.58 33.91
C GLU A 775 -0.07 -44.06 35.34
N PRO A 776 1.16 -43.75 35.80
CA PRO A 776 1.39 -43.27 37.17
C PRO A 776 0.82 -41.86 37.42
N LEU A 777 0.50 -41.12 36.37
CA LEU A 777 0.06 -39.73 36.43
C LEU A 777 -1.46 -39.58 36.28
N VAL A 778 -2.14 -40.63 35.79
CA VAL A 778 -3.57 -40.62 35.48
C VAL A 778 -4.39 -41.07 36.69
N GLU A 779 -5.44 -40.32 36.98
CA GLU A 779 -6.35 -40.54 38.10
C GLU A 779 -7.79 -40.65 37.59
N GLY A 780 -8.53 -41.66 38.06
CA GLY A 780 -9.96 -41.83 37.73
C GLY A 780 -10.26 -42.41 36.35
N ILE A 781 -9.25 -42.89 35.61
CA ILE A 781 -9.43 -43.53 34.29
C ILE A 781 -8.74 -44.89 34.28
N ASP A 782 -9.47 -45.95 33.93
CA ASP A 782 -8.88 -47.25 33.59
C ASP A 782 -8.37 -47.22 32.14
N ILE A 783 -7.05 -47.20 31.98
CA ILE A 783 -6.37 -47.11 30.67
C ILE A 783 -5.91 -48.46 30.13
N SER A 784 -6.38 -49.57 30.71
CA SER A 784 -6.16 -50.93 30.22
C SER A 784 -6.71 -51.12 28.80
N ASP A 785 -6.21 -52.13 28.08
CA ASP A 785 -6.64 -52.38 26.70
C ASP A 785 -8.13 -52.70 26.57
N ALA A 786 -8.69 -53.35 27.59
CA ALA A 786 -10.10 -53.71 27.63
C ALA A 786 -10.98 -52.48 27.92
N ALA A 787 -10.60 -51.62 28.87
CA ALA A 787 -11.40 -50.47 29.29
C ALA A 787 -11.32 -49.30 28.31
N MET A 788 -10.16 -49.11 27.69
CA MET A 788 -9.90 -48.03 26.76
C MET A 788 -9.24 -48.57 25.48
N PRO A 789 -9.97 -49.29 24.60
CA PRO A 789 -9.42 -49.81 23.35
C PRO A 789 -9.04 -48.68 22.38
N HIS A 790 -8.25 -48.97 21.35
CA HIS A 790 -7.85 -47.97 20.33
C HIS A 790 -9.08 -47.20 19.79
N MET A 791 -8.91 -45.90 19.53
CA MET A 791 -9.97 -44.93 19.22
C MET A 791 -11.00 -44.75 20.34
N SER A 792 -10.52 -44.54 21.57
CA SER A 792 -11.35 -44.16 22.74
C SER A 792 -11.01 -42.76 23.24
N VAL A 793 -11.97 -42.14 23.93
CA VAL A 793 -11.78 -40.91 24.72
C VAL A 793 -12.37 -41.09 26.11
N ARG A 794 -11.71 -40.56 27.14
CA ARG A 794 -12.20 -40.57 28.53
C ARG A 794 -11.93 -39.20 29.17
N GLU A 795 -12.83 -38.78 30.06
CA GLU A 795 -12.66 -37.63 30.94
C GLU A 795 -12.25 -38.11 32.34
N GLY A 796 -11.31 -37.41 32.98
CA GLY A 796 -10.79 -37.73 34.31
C GLY A 796 -9.76 -36.69 34.73
N THR A 797 -8.73 -37.09 35.48
CA THR A 797 -7.64 -36.19 35.88
C THR A 797 -6.26 -36.76 35.56
N ILE A 798 -5.29 -35.89 35.31
CA ILE A 798 -3.86 -36.23 35.21
C ILE A 798 -3.06 -35.21 36.01
N CYS A 799 -2.18 -35.66 36.91
CA CYS A 799 -1.48 -34.77 37.86
C CYS A 799 -2.46 -33.86 38.65
N GLY A 800 -3.64 -34.36 39.02
CA GLY A 800 -4.71 -33.56 39.64
C GLY A 800 -5.41 -32.53 38.73
N VAL A 801 -5.08 -32.45 37.44
CA VAL A 801 -5.66 -31.51 36.47
C VAL A 801 -6.74 -32.20 35.63
N PRO A 802 -7.92 -31.58 35.40
CA PRO A 802 -8.93 -32.13 34.49
C PRO A 802 -8.36 -32.44 33.10
N THR A 803 -8.58 -33.65 32.62
CA THR A 803 -8.02 -34.11 31.34
C THR A 803 -9.06 -34.80 30.47
N ARG A 804 -8.89 -34.65 29.16
CA ARG A 804 -9.44 -35.57 28.15
C ARG A 804 -8.31 -36.40 27.61
N LEU A 805 -8.36 -37.68 27.92
CA LEU A 805 -7.38 -38.63 27.43
C LEU A 805 -7.93 -39.32 26.19
N PHE A 806 -7.24 -39.17 25.07
CA PHE A 806 -7.54 -39.88 23.83
C PHE A 806 -6.56 -41.02 23.65
N ARG A 807 -7.05 -42.21 23.26
CA ARG A 807 -6.20 -43.32 22.82
C ARG A 807 -6.26 -43.39 21.29
N MET A 808 -5.35 -42.68 20.63
CA MET A 808 -5.21 -42.64 19.19
C MET A 808 -3.74 -42.52 18.78
N SER A 809 -3.47 -42.68 17.49
CA SER A 809 -2.11 -42.63 16.98
C SER A 809 -2.09 -42.08 15.56
N PHE A 810 -1.14 -41.19 15.32
CA PHE A 810 -0.76 -40.74 13.98
C PHE A 810 0.62 -41.30 13.56
N THR A 811 1.15 -42.26 14.32
CA THR A 811 2.47 -42.87 14.09
C THR A 811 2.38 -44.38 13.78
N GLY A 812 1.20 -44.98 14.00
CA GLY A 812 0.98 -46.42 13.94
C GLY A 812 1.42 -47.19 15.18
N GLU A 813 2.01 -46.52 16.17
CA GLU A 813 2.32 -47.10 17.48
C GLU A 813 1.14 -46.96 18.45
N ARG A 814 1.17 -47.69 19.58
CA ARG A 814 0.32 -47.36 20.73
C ARG A 814 0.53 -45.89 21.13
N GLY A 815 -0.56 -45.14 21.29
CA GLY A 815 -0.48 -43.71 21.55
C GLY A 815 -1.60 -43.17 22.41
N PHE A 816 -1.28 -42.11 23.14
CA PHE A 816 -2.21 -41.33 23.94
C PHE A 816 -2.01 -39.84 23.70
N GLU A 817 -3.11 -39.09 23.60
CA GLU A 817 -3.09 -37.63 23.60
C GLU A 817 -3.76 -37.11 24.87
N ILE A 818 -2.96 -36.44 25.69
CA ILE A 818 -3.37 -35.84 26.95
C ILE A 818 -3.79 -34.40 26.65
N ASN A 819 -5.08 -34.12 26.75
CA ASN A 819 -5.63 -32.79 26.56
C ASN A 819 -5.90 -32.19 27.94
N VAL A 820 -5.22 -31.10 28.28
CA VAL A 820 -5.44 -30.35 29.54
C VAL A 820 -5.69 -28.86 29.26
N PRO A 821 -6.36 -28.12 30.16
CA PRO A 821 -6.47 -26.68 30.03
C PRO A 821 -5.08 -26.03 29.83
N ALA A 822 -4.97 -25.10 28.88
CA ALA A 822 -3.69 -24.57 28.43
C ALA A 822 -2.81 -23.98 29.55
N ASP A 823 -3.43 -23.33 30.55
CA ASP A 823 -2.75 -22.78 31.73
C ASP A 823 -1.99 -23.83 32.56
N HIS A 824 -2.47 -25.08 32.54
CA HIS A 824 -1.82 -26.21 33.21
C HIS A 824 -0.89 -27.00 32.30
N GLY A 825 -0.94 -26.75 30.99
CA GLY A 825 -0.21 -27.52 29.99
C GLY A 825 1.27 -27.64 30.35
N ARG A 826 1.91 -26.52 30.68
CA ARG A 826 3.33 -26.47 30.97
C ARG A 826 3.75 -27.44 32.08
N ALA A 827 3.02 -27.43 33.20
CA ALA A 827 3.32 -28.26 34.36
C ALA A 827 3.08 -29.74 34.07
N VAL A 828 2.00 -30.07 33.34
CA VAL A 828 1.70 -31.46 32.95
C VAL A 828 2.75 -31.97 31.96
N TRP A 829 3.20 -31.15 31.00
CA TRP A 829 4.29 -31.50 30.08
C TRP A 829 5.56 -31.89 30.82
N GLU A 830 5.98 -31.08 31.80
CA GLU A 830 7.19 -31.38 32.59
C GLU A 830 7.03 -32.66 33.42
N ALA A 831 5.87 -32.88 34.04
CA ALA A 831 5.60 -34.09 34.80
C ALA A 831 5.64 -35.36 33.93
N VAL A 832 5.01 -35.30 32.75
CA VAL A 832 5.04 -36.40 31.78
C VAL A 832 6.46 -36.61 31.25
N TRP A 833 7.21 -35.54 31.00
CA TRP A 833 8.59 -35.63 30.53
C TRP A 833 9.53 -36.27 31.56
N GLU A 834 9.40 -35.92 32.84
CA GLU A 834 10.19 -36.54 33.91
C GLU A 834 9.94 -38.04 34.02
N GLU A 835 8.71 -38.51 33.79
CA GLU A 835 8.43 -39.94 33.70
C GLU A 835 8.97 -40.54 32.39
N ALA A 836 8.70 -39.90 31.25
CA ALA A 836 9.09 -40.37 29.92
C ALA A 836 10.60 -40.64 29.79
N ARG A 837 11.43 -39.80 30.40
CA ARG A 837 12.89 -39.97 30.43
C ARG A 837 13.34 -41.27 31.10
N LYS A 838 12.63 -41.74 32.12
CA LYS A 838 12.95 -43.00 32.82
C LYS A 838 12.78 -44.21 31.90
N HIS A 839 11.93 -44.08 30.89
CA HIS A 839 11.66 -45.11 29.87
C HIS A 839 12.51 -44.93 28.60
N GLY A 840 13.42 -43.94 28.57
CA GLY A 840 14.26 -43.67 27.40
C GLY A 840 13.53 -42.98 26.25
N ALA A 841 12.43 -42.27 26.53
CA ALA A 841 11.71 -41.50 25.53
C ALA A 841 12.48 -40.24 25.07
N CYS A 842 12.05 -39.64 23.96
CA CYS A 842 12.55 -38.34 23.50
C CYS A 842 11.41 -37.36 23.16
N PRO A 843 11.63 -36.03 23.21
CA PRO A 843 10.77 -35.14 22.45
C PRO A 843 11.02 -35.36 20.96
N TYR A 844 10.01 -35.15 20.13
CA TYR A 844 10.16 -35.15 18.69
C TYR A 844 9.34 -34.03 18.07
N GLY A 845 9.78 -33.54 16.91
CA GLY A 845 9.13 -32.42 16.22
C GLY A 845 8.26 -32.85 15.05
N THR A 846 7.82 -31.88 14.26
CA THR A 846 6.96 -32.11 13.10
C THR A 846 7.62 -32.92 11.99
N GLU A 847 8.94 -32.83 11.81
CA GLU A 847 9.63 -33.61 10.77
C GLU A 847 9.57 -35.11 11.09
N ALA A 848 9.90 -35.49 12.34
CA ALA A 848 9.76 -36.86 12.80
C ALA A 848 8.30 -37.34 12.75
N MET A 849 7.33 -36.46 13.07
CA MET A 849 5.91 -36.74 12.91
C MET A 849 5.55 -37.05 11.44
N HIS A 850 6.06 -36.27 10.48
CA HIS A 850 5.85 -36.48 9.04
C HIS A 850 6.48 -37.79 8.54
N VAL A 851 7.65 -38.17 9.02
CA VAL A 851 8.25 -39.48 8.69
C VAL A 851 7.38 -40.62 9.24
N LEU A 852 7.01 -40.56 10.53
CA LEU A 852 6.27 -41.63 11.20
C LEU A 852 4.88 -41.87 10.61
N ARG A 853 4.18 -40.81 10.21
CA ARG A 853 2.87 -40.91 9.54
C ARG A 853 3.01 -41.42 8.10
N ALA A 854 4.05 -41.00 7.38
CA ALA A 854 4.29 -41.43 6.01
C ALA A 854 4.68 -42.91 5.93
N GLU A 855 5.43 -43.41 6.92
CA GLU A 855 5.69 -44.85 7.10
C GLU A 855 4.38 -45.67 7.19
N LYS A 856 3.29 -45.06 7.68
CA LYS A 856 1.94 -45.65 7.77
C LYS A 856 1.01 -45.29 6.60
N GLY A 857 1.48 -44.51 5.62
CA GLY A 857 0.64 -44.06 4.50
C GLY A 857 -0.46 -43.08 4.88
N TYR A 858 -0.40 -42.44 6.05
CA TYR A 858 -1.38 -41.42 6.43
C TYR A 858 -1.12 -40.12 5.67
N ILE A 859 -2.19 -39.45 5.26
CA ILE A 859 -2.10 -38.18 4.51
C ILE A 859 -1.83 -36.99 5.44
N ILE A 860 -1.26 -35.94 4.87
CA ILE A 860 -1.30 -34.58 5.41
C ILE A 860 -2.08 -33.71 4.41
N VAL A 861 -3.21 -33.15 4.86
CA VAL A 861 -3.99 -32.23 4.03
C VAL A 861 -3.15 -30.99 3.68
N GLY A 862 -3.06 -30.67 2.39
CA GLY A 862 -2.23 -29.59 1.86
C GLY A 862 -0.84 -30.04 1.37
N GLN A 863 -0.42 -31.26 1.72
CA GLN A 863 0.83 -31.86 1.21
C GLN A 863 0.53 -33.05 0.28
N ASP A 864 -0.21 -34.04 0.77
CA ASP A 864 -0.68 -35.17 -0.05
C ASP A 864 -2.03 -34.90 -0.73
N THR A 865 -2.63 -33.74 -0.43
CA THR A 865 -3.83 -33.22 -1.09
C THR A 865 -3.60 -31.78 -1.53
N ASP A 866 -3.98 -31.45 -2.76
CA ASP A 866 -3.73 -30.14 -3.39
C ASP A 866 -5.03 -29.39 -3.75
N GLY A 867 -6.15 -29.81 -3.16
CA GLY A 867 -7.48 -29.34 -3.49
C GLY A 867 -8.15 -30.09 -4.65
N THR A 868 -7.47 -31.04 -5.30
CA THR A 868 -8.01 -31.89 -6.38
C THR A 868 -8.04 -33.39 -6.06
N VAL A 869 -7.73 -33.75 -4.82
CA VAL A 869 -7.70 -35.14 -4.34
C VAL A 869 -9.00 -35.47 -3.62
N THR A 870 -9.69 -36.51 -4.07
CA THR A 870 -10.88 -37.08 -3.41
C THR A 870 -10.47 -38.13 -2.38
N PRO A 871 -11.38 -38.58 -1.48
CA PRO A 871 -11.09 -39.74 -0.62
C PRO A 871 -10.68 -40.98 -1.40
N GLY A 872 -11.27 -41.23 -2.57
CA GLY A 872 -10.90 -42.37 -3.42
C GLY A 872 -9.49 -42.24 -3.99
N ASP A 873 -9.15 -41.05 -4.48
CA ASP A 873 -7.79 -40.75 -4.95
C ASP A 873 -6.76 -40.96 -3.83
N ALA A 874 -7.08 -40.60 -2.59
CA ALA A 874 -6.19 -40.77 -1.43
C ALA A 874 -6.13 -42.21 -0.87
N GLY A 875 -6.92 -43.16 -1.40
CA GLY A 875 -7.00 -44.52 -0.85
C GLY A 875 -7.84 -44.62 0.43
N LEU A 876 -8.70 -43.63 0.68
CA LEU A 876 -9.51 -43.48 1.89
C LEU A 876 -11.01 -43.75 1.64
N ASP A 877 -11.36 -44.55 0.63
CA ASP A 877 -12.75 -44.94 0.34
C ASP A 877 -13.44 -45.64 1.51
N TRP A 878 -12.67 -46.27 2.41
CA TRP A 878 -13.18 -46.87 3.64
C TRP A 878 -13.79 -45.84 4.60
N ALA A 879 -13.37 -44.57 4.50
CA ALA A 879 -13.90 -43.45 5.27
C ALA A 879 -15.11 -42.76 4.60
N VAL A 880 -15.63 -43.30 3.50
CA VAL A 880 -16.85 -42.80 2.84
C VAL A 880 -18.02 -43.73 3.14
N GLY A 881 -19.05 -43.21 3.82
CA GLY A 881 -20.23 -43.97 4.22
C GLY A 881 -21.11 -44.35 3.02
N LYS A 882 -20.90 -45.54 2.46
CA LYS A 882 -21.63 -46.03 1.26
C LYS A 882 -23.16 -46.07 1.39
N LYS A 883 -23.68 -46.11 2.63
CA LYS A 883 -25.12 -46.13 2.94
C LYS A 883 -25.69 -44.74 3.23
N LYS A 884 -24.86 -43.72 3.37
CA LYS A 884 -25.32 -42.35 3.60
C LYS A 884 -25.94 -41.82 2.32
N THR A 885 -27.13 -41.27 2.43
CA THR A 885 -27.85 -40.67 1.30
C THR A 885 -27.45 -39.21 1.09
N ASP A 886 -26.91 -38.56 2.13
CA ASP A 886 -26.57 -37.15 2.10
C ASP A 886 -25.36 -36.82 3.01
N PHE A 887 -24.54 -35.88 2.55
CA PHE A 887 -23.46 -35.17 3.26
C PHE A 887 -22.80 -34.16 2.31
N VAL A 888 -22.14 -33.13 2.84
CA VAL A 888 -21.44 -32.11 2.05
C VAL A 888 -20.40 -32.76 1.14
N GLY A 889 -20.54 -32.55 -0.17
CA GLY A 889 -19.64 -33.11 -1.20
C GLY A 889 -20.06 -34.46 -1.80
N ILE A 890 -21.10 -35.14 -1.27
CA ILE A 890 -21.55 -36.45 -1.80
C ILE A 890 -21.94 -36.39 -3.28
N ARG A 891 -22.54 -35.27 -3.71
CA ARG A 891 -22.94 -35.04 -5.10
C ARG A 891 -21.73 -34.74 -5.98
N GLY A 892 -20.74 -34.04 -5.45
CA GLY A 892 -19.47 -33.74 -6.10
C GLY A 892 -18.76 -35.01 -6.53
N LEU A 893 -18.61 -35.96 -5.59
CA LEU A 893 -17.98 -37.28 -5.80
C LEU A 893 -18.56 -38.08 -6.98
N LYS A 894 -19.82 -37.81 -7.37
CA LYS A 894 -20.51 -38.54 -8.46
C LYS A 894 -20.35 -37.87 -9.83
N ARG A 895 -19.63 -36.75 -9.93
CA ARG A 895 -19.41 -36.06 -11.21
C ARG A 895 -18.55 -36.93 -12.15
N PRO A 896 -18.78 -36.88 -13.48
CA PRO A 896 -18.07 -37.72 -14.44
C PRO A 896 -16.55 -37.73 -14.30
N ASP A 897 -15.94 -36.58 -13.99
CA ASP A 897 -14.49 -36.45 -13.81
C ASP A 897 -13.96 -37.13 -12.54
N LEU A 898 -14.74 -37.18 -11.46
CA LEU A 898 -14.33 -37.77 -10.18
C LEU A 898 -14.52 -39.28 -10.12
N VAL A 899 -15.29 -39.83 -11.07
CA VAL A 899 -15.47 -41.28 -11.24
C VAL A 899 -14.75 -41.79 -12.50
N ALA A 900 -14.04 -40.93 -13.22
CA ALA A 900 -13.29 -41.31 -14.40
C ALA A 900 -12.14 -42.26 -14.03
N PRO A 901 -11.83 -43.27 -14.87
CA PRO A 901 -10.62 -44.05 -14.70
C PRO A 901 -9.37 -43.19 -14.94
N GLY A 902 -8.23 -43.61 -14.39
CA GLY A 902 -6.94 -42.95 -14.64
C GLY A 902 -6.71 -41.63 -13.87
N ARG A 903 -7.56 -41.32 -12.87
CA ARG A 903 -7.29 -40.23 -11.92
C ARG A 903 -5.96 -40.46 -11.20
N ARG A 904 -5.35 -39.37 -10.73
CA ARG A 904 -4.15 -39.47 -9.89
C ARG A 904 -4.52 -40.03 -8.53
N GLN A 905 -3.85 -41.10 -8.15
CA GLN A 905 -4.10 -41.84 -6.92
C GLN A 905 -2.82 -41.84 -6.08
N LEU A 906 -2.98 -41.68 -4.77
CA LEU A 906 -1.88 -41.63 -3.82
C LEU A 906 -1.32 -43.04 -3.64
N VAL A 907 -0.06 -43.25 -3.96
CA VAL A 907 0.63 -44.55 -3.87
C VAL A 907 1.95 -44.40 -3.13
N GLY A 908 2.51 -45.52 -2.67
CA GLY A 908 3.88 -45.57 -2.20
C GLY A 908 4.86 -45.66 -3.37
N LEU A 909 6.04 -45.07 -3.21
CA LEU A 909 7.14 -45.11 -4.17
C LEU A 909 8.41 -45.57 -3.46
N LYS A 910 9.07 -46.58 -4.03
CA LYS A 910 10.34 -47.13 -3.56
C LYS A 910 11.40 -46.88 -4.62
N THR A 911 12.40 -46.05 -4.34
CA THR A 911 13.54 -45.91 -5.25
C THR A 911 14.25 -47.25 -5.45
N VAL A 912 14.75 -47.50 -6.66
CA VAL A 912 15.52 -48.71 -6.97
C VAL A 912 16.82 -48.73 -6.15
N ASP A 913 17.51 -47.60 -6.05
CA ASP A 913 18.55 -47.41 -5.04
C ASP A 913 17.87 -46.98 -3.72
N PRO A 914 17.84 -47.85 -2.69
CA PRO A 914 17.12 -47.57 -1.45
C PRO A 914 17.72 -46.40 -0.65
N LYS A 915 18.89 -45.88 -1.02
CA LYS A 915 19.53 -44.74 -0.34
C LYS A 915 19.14 -43.39 -0.92
N VAL A 916 18.55 -43.36 -2.11
CA VAL A 916 18.15 -42.11 -2.76
C VAL A 916 16.83 -41.65 -2.17
N VAL A 917 16.82 -40.48 -1.53
CA VAL A 917 15.59 -39.78 -1.11
C VAL A 917 15.15 -38.88 -2.27
N LEU A 918 13.86 -38.90 -2.60
CA LEU A 918 13.33 -38.09 -3.70
C LEU A 918 13.11 -36.65 -3.23
N GLU A 919 13.14 -35.70 -4.16
CA GLU A 919 12.70 -34.34 -3.89
C GLU A 919 11.16 -34.28 -3.87
N GLU A 920 10.57 -33.72 -2.82
CA GLU A 920 9.12 -33.48 -2.78
C GLU A 920 8.73 -32.48 -3.87
N GLY A 921 7.65 -32.77 -4.61
CA GLY A 921 7.24 -32.03 -5.81
C GLY A 921 7.87 -32.50 -7.12
N ALA A 922 8.83 -33.44 -7.08
CA ALA A 922 9.45 -33.99 -8.28
C ALA A 922 8.42 -34.70 -9.18
N GLN A 923 8.56 -34.52 -10.50
CA GLN A 923 7.60 -35.02 -11.49
C GLN A 923 7.87 -36.48 -11.82
N ILE A 924 6.81 -37.23 -12.12
CA ILE A 924 6.88 -38.67 -12.43
C ILE A 924 6.49 -38.86 -13.90
N VAL A 925 7.27 -39.67 -14.62
CA VAL A 925 7.02 -40.06 -16.03
C VAL A 925 7.08 -41.58 -16.18
N ALA A 926 6.38 -42.11 -17.19
CA ALA A 926 6.41 -43.54 -17.51
C ALA A 926 7.69 -43.95 -18.28
N ASP A 927 8.25 -43.03 -19.07
CA ASP A 927 9.45 -43.28 -19.88
C ASP A 927 10.35 -42.04 -19.83
N PRO A 928 11.60 -42.15 -19.37
CA PRO A 928 12.50 -41.01 -19.22
C PRO A 928 13.12 -40.57 -20.56
N LYS A 929 12.90 -41.32 -21.64
CA LYS A 929 13.40 -41.01 -22.99
C LYS A 929 12.37 -40.29 -23.86
N GLN A 930 11.22 -39.90 -23.30
CA GLN A 930 10.21 -39.15 -24.03
C GLN A 930 10.79 -37.85 -24.61
N PRO A 931 10.33 -37.42 -25.81
CA PRO A 931 10.66 -36.10 -26.33
C PRO A 931 10.25 -35.00 -25.35
N ILE A 932 11.05 -33.95 -25.27
CA ILE A 932 10.71 -32.78 -24.46
C ILE A 932 9.71 -31.91 -25.23
N PRO A 933 8.60 -31.47 -24.62
CA PRO A 933 8.19 -31.70 -23.22
C PRO A 933 7.64 -33.11 -22.96
N MET A 934 8.07 -33.74 -21.86
CA MET A 934 7.63 -35.07 -21.45
C MET A 934 6.20 -35.05 -20.89
N LYS A 935 5.44 -36.14 -21.06
CA LYS A 935 4.16 -36.31 -20.37
C LYS A 935 4.39 -36.71 -18.91
N MET A 936 4.07 -35.79 -18.00
CA MET A 936 4.04 -36.05 -16.56
C MET A 936 2.76 -36.80 -16.21
N ILE A 937 2.88 -37.86 -15.42
CA ILE A 937 1.75 -38.71 -15.00
C ILE A 937 1.54 -38.65 -13.49
N GLY A 938 2.26 -37.77 -12.79
CA GLY A 938 2.19 -37.67 -11.35
C GLY A 938 3.33 -36.86 -10.76
N PHE A 939 3.36 -36.79 -9.44
CA PHE A 939 4.42 -36.12 -8.69
C PHE A 939 4.57 -36.73 -7.29
N VAL A 940 5.75 -36.56 -6.69
CA VAL A 940 6.06 -36.95 -5.31
C VAL A 940 5.44 -35.94 -4.36
N THR A 941 4.66 -36.40 -3.37
CA THR A 941 4.02 -35.53 -2.37
C THR A 941 4.81 -35.46 -1.06
N SER A 942 5.38 -36.59 -0.66
CA SER A 942 6.12 -36.74 0.60
C SER A 942 7.33 -37.63 0.36
N SER A 943 8.53 -37.30 0.86
CA SER A 943 9.70 -38.19 0.73
C SER A 943 10.70 -38.06 1.87
N TYR A 944 11.11 -39.21 2.41
CA TYR A 944 11.96 -39.29 3.59
C TYR A 944 12.97 -40.42 3.51
N TRP A 945 14.09 -40.28 4.22
CA TRP A 945 14.81 -41.46 4.71
C TRP A 945 14.08 -42.02 5.93
N SER A 946 13.79 -43.33 5.91
CA SER A 946 13.23 -44.03 7.06
C SER A 946 14.25 -44.99 7.66
N GLU A 947 14.76 -44.64 8.83
CA GLU A 947 15.65 -45.50 9.61
C GLU A 947 14.94 -46.78 10.09
N ASN A 948 13.62 -46.73 10.27
CA ASN A 948 12.81 -47.89 10.67
C ASN A 948 12.64 -48.90 9.53
N CYS A 949 12.54 -48.43 8.29
CA CYS A 949 12.46 -49.26 7.09
C CYS A 949 13.85 -49.61 6.52
N GLY A 950 14.91 -48.94 6.98
CA GLY A 950 16.28 -49.08 6.47
C GLY A 950 16.46 -48.60 5.03
N ARG A 951 15.58 -47.71 4.56
CA ARG A 951 15.54 -47.21 3.18
C ARG A 951 14.79 -45.89 3.07
N SER A 952 14.95 -45.21 1.93
CA SER A 952 14.06 -44.13 1.54
C SER A 952 12.64 -44.65 1.22
N ILE A 953 11.67 -43.81 1.54
CA ILE A 953 10.25 -43.98 1.28
C ILE A 953 9.69 -42.70 0.67
N ALA A 954 8.65 -42.82 -0.14
CA ALA A 954 7.95 -41.67 -0.67
C ALA A 954 6.47 -41.99 -0.92
N LEU A 955 5.62 -40.98 -0.79
CA LEU A 955 4.25 -40.99 -1.29
C LEU A 955 4.19 -40.13 -2.57
N GLY A 956 3.31 -40.49 -3.50
CA GLY A 956 3.12 -39.70 -4.71
C GLY A 956 1.74 -39.91 -5.32
N LEU A 957 1.25 -38.89 -6.01
CA LEU A 957 0.00 -38.92 -6.76
C LEU A 957 0.30 -39.34 -8.19
N VAL A 958 -0.14 -40.53 -8.60
CA VAL A 958 0.17 -41.13 -9.91
C VAL A 958 -1.13 -41.45 -10.66
N GLU A 959 -1.23 -41.04 -11.93
CA GLU A 959 -2.34 -41.39 -12.83
C GLU A 959 -2.54 -42.91 -12.86
N GLY A 960 -3.73 -43.38 -12.45
CA GLY A 960 -4.06 -44.79 -12.35
C GLY A 960 -3.18 -45.57 -11.35
N GLY A 961 -2.59 -44.90 -10.36
CA GLY A 961 -1.56 -45.46 -9.48
C GLY A 961 -1.89 -46.83 -8.86
N PHE A 962 -3.15 -47.09 -8.49
CA PHE A 962 -3.55 -48.38 -7.91
C PHE A 962 -3.42 -49.57 -8.88
N GLU A 963 -3.54 -49.32 -10.19
CA GLU A 963 -3.39 -50.35 -11.23
C GLU A 963 -1.92 -50.61 -11.61
N ARG A 964 -1.00 -49.82 -11.05
CA ARG A 964 0.43 -49.79 -11.44
C ARG A 964 1.35 -50.38 -10.38
N MET A 965 0.80 -51.15 -9.43
CA MET A 965 1.57 -51.77 -8.36
C MET A 965 2.68 -52.69 -8.92
N GLY A 966 3.91 -52.48 -8.47
CA GLY A 966 5.12 -53.16 -8.95
C GLY A 966 5.70 -52.60 -10.25
N GLU A 967 5.06 -51.60 -10.88
CA GLU A 967 5.58 -50.96 -12.10
C GLU A 967 6.74 -50.01 -11.76
N THR A 968 7.77 -50.00 -12.60
CA THR A 968 8.89 -49.04 -12.52
C THR A 968 8.54 -47.74 -13.27
N LEU A 969 8.57 -46.62 -12.56
CA LEU A 969 8.44 -45.26 -13.08
C LEU A 969 9.75 -44.49 -12.91
N TYR A 970 9.77 -43.28 -13.45
CA TYR A 970 10.98 -42.47 -13.49
C TYR A 970 10.71 -41.05 -13.03
N VAL A 971 11.64 -40.52 -12.25
CA VAL A 971 11.66 -39.15 -11.74
C VAL A 971 12.84 -38.43 -12.40
N PRO A 972 12.61 -37.71 -13.52
CA PRO A 972 13.66 -36.96 -14.18
C PRO A 972 14.02 -35.69 -13.41
N MET A 973 15.30 -35.53 -13.09
CA MET A 973 15.91 -34.35 -12.51
C MET A 973 16.79 -33.65 -13.55
N ALA A 974 17.37 -32.49 -13.22
CA ALA A 974 18.19 -31.72 -14.16
C ALA A 974 19.43 -32.48 -14.66
N ASP A 975 20.00 -33.34 -13.81
CA ASP A 975 21.28 -34.03 -14.03
C ASP A 975 21.17 -35.56 -13.96
N THR A 976 20.06 -36.09 -13.44
CA THR A 976 19.86 -37.53 -13.26
C THR A 976 18.42 -37.95 -13.54
N THR A 977 18.18 -39.26 -13.65
CA THR A 977 16.83 -39.83 -13.68
C THR A 977 16.79 -40.97 -12.67
N ILE A 978 15.87 -40.86 -11.71
CA ILE A 978 15.76 -41.81 -10.61
C ILE A 978 14.61 -42.79 -10.94
N ALA A 979 14.91 -44.08 -10.95
CA ALA A 979 13.89 -45.12 -11.11
C ALA A 979 13.21 -45.43 -9.77
N VAL A 980 11.88 -45.57 -9.78
CA VAL A 980 11.05 -45.85 -8.60
C VAL A 980 10.08 -46.98 -8.91
N GLU A 981 9.85 -47.89 -7.97
CA GLU A 981 8.82 -48.91 -8.01
C GLU A 981 7.57 -48.40 -7.29
N VAL A 982 6.41 -48.49 -7.94
CA VAL A 982 5.11 -48.19 -7.33
C VAL A 982 4.73 -49.31 -6.37
N CYS A 983 4.33 -48.98 -5.15
CA CYS A 983 3.94 -49.95 -4.12
C CYS A 983 2.77 -49.41 -3.26
N GLY A 984 2.33 -50.23 -2.29
CA GLY A 984 1.33 -49.80 -1.32
C GLY A 984 1.78 -48.60 -0.49
N GLN A 985 0.82 -47.82 0.02
CA GLN A 985 1.08 -46.60 0.79
C GLN A 985 1.75 -46.87 2.15
N VAL A 986 1.63 -48.10 2.69
CA VAL A 986 2.13 -48.46 4.02
C VAL A 986 3.50 -49.14 3.89
N PHE A 987 4.53 -48.53 4.48
CA PHE A 987 5.90 -49.03 4.44
C PHE A 987 6.30 -49.80 5.70
N PHE A 988 5.63 -49.53 6.82
CA PHE A 988 5.97 -50.07 8.13
C PHE A 988 4.74 -50.65 8.83
N ASP A 989 4.85 -51.89 9.32
CA ASP A 989 3.78 -52.60 10.05
C ASP A 989 2.42 -52.55 9.33
N GLU A 990 2.36 -53.08 8.11
CA GLU A 990 1.14 -53.04 7.26
C GLU A 990 -0.09 -53.61 7.95
N LYS A 991 0.09 -54.62 8.81
CA LYS A 991 -0.99 -55.25 9.58
C LYS A 991 -1.47 -54.41 10.77
N GLY A 992 -0.73 -53.39 11.18
CA GLY A 992 -1.07 -52.51 12.30
C GLY A 992 -0.99 -53.17 13.67
N GLU A 993 -0.16 -54.20 13.82
CA GLU A 993 -0.07 -54.99 15.06
C GLU A 993 0.40 -54.12 16.23
N ARG A 994 1.20 -53.08 15.97
CA ARG A 994 1.83 -52.22 16.98
C ARG A 994 0.91 -51.17 17.60
N LEU A 995 -0.28 -50.94 17.02
CA LEU A 995 -1.31 -50.07 17.62
C LEU A 995 -1.80 -50.61 18.99
N HIS A 996 -1.61 -51.91 19.21
CA HIS A 996 -2.03 -52.61 20.41
C HIS A 996 -0.93 -52.78 21.45
N GLY A 997 0.29 -52.29 21.18
CA GLY A 997 1.44 -52.31 22.09
C GLY A 997 2.34 -53.51 21.97
#